data_AF-A0A2P2L2Q7-F1
#
_entry.id   AF-A0A2P2L2Q7-F1
#
_cell.length_a   1.000
_cell.length_b   1.000
_cell.length_c   1.000
_cell.angle_alpha   90.00
_cell.angle_beta   90.00
_cell.angle_gamma   90.00
#
_symmetry.space_group_name_H-M   'P 1'
#
loop_
_entity.id
_entity.type
_entity.pdbx_description
1 polymer ?
#
loop_
_entity_poly.entity_id
_entity_poly.type
_entity_poly.pdbx_seq_one_letter_code
_entity_poly.pdbx_strand_id
1 'polypeptide(L)'
;MLAKITKEPGQYGKAFIEQFKIFHCELKDFFNAGSLVEQLELITESLDEKGHLALTLFLDCKVNLDTSGESSGIFELMKTMRSLNALRFIIIKGLESGLRNDASDSAIAMRQKWRLCEIGLEDYSFVLLSRFLNALEALGGAKWLADNVESKNVSSWNDPLGALIIGVNQLGLSSWKPEECAAIGNELLAWQERGFFEREGSEDGKIIWALRLKATLDRAKRLTEEYSEALLQIFPQKVQMLGKALGIARNSVKTYAEAEIRAGVVFQVSKLSTLLLKAARSTLGSQGWDVLVPGAAIGTFIPVESIVPGSLPSTANGPVILLVNKADGDEEVSTAGGNIVGVVLLQELPHLSHLGVRARQEKVIFVTCEDDEKVADIQRLAGKYVRLEASATGVNLALSSSDEKGNDFLVKGSLGTDSSAVDATGPCDSSHSAINVPYSIKGVSAGGVIMLADADALTSGAKAAACSRLASLAVVSNKVYNDQGVPASFQVPKGVVIPFGSMHLALERSKLIETFMSCLEHIETARLEGGELENLCCQLQELISSLQPPEDIIDSIGRIFPSNARLIVRSSANVEDLAGLSAAGLYESIPNVSPSNPTIFANAVSRVWASLYTRRAVLSRRTAGVSQKDAVMAVLVQEMLSPDLSFVLHTLSPTDHDYNSVEAEIAPGLGETLASGTRGTPWRLSCGKFDGLLRTLAFANFSEEMLVSKAGPANGEVIQLTADYSKKPLTVDPVFRSQLGQRLCAVGLFLERKFGCPQDVEGCVVGKDVFVVQTRPQPR
;
A
#
# COMPACT_ATOMS: atom_id res chain seq x y z
N MET A 1 -45.82 -13.56 7.28
CA MET A 1 -45.87 -13.19 8.71
C MET A 1 -47.12 -12.38 9.07
N LEU A 2 -47.44 -11.30 8.34
CA LEU A 2 -48.65 -10.49 8.57
C LEU A 2 -49.94 -11.35 8.63
N ALA A 3 -50.13 -12.24 7.65
CA ALA A 3 -51.27 -13.17 7.62
C ALA A 3 -51.38 -14.08 8.86
N LYS A 4 -50.25 -14.37 9.53
CA LYS A 4 -50.21 -15.19 10.76
C LYS A 4 -50.64 -14.37 11.98
N ILE A 5 -50.22 -13.11 12.05
CA ILE A 5 -50.52 -12.17 13.16
C ILE A 5 -51.97 -11.67 13.09
N THR A 6 -52.54 -11.58 11.88
CA THR A 6 -53.94 -11.14 11.68
C THR A 6 -54.96 -12.29 11.66
N LYS A 7 -54.52 -13.54 11.86
CA LYS A 7 -55.36 -14.74 11.70
C LYS A 7 -56.41 -14.89 12.81
N GLU A 8 -56.06 -14.57 14.05
CA GLU A 8 -56.92 -14.72 15.22
C GLU A 8 -57.24 -13.34 15.83
N PRO A 9 -58.50 -12.86 15.70
CA PRO A 9 -58.90 -11.59 16.28
C PRO A 9 -58.72 -11.57 17.81
N GLY A 10 -57.94 -10.62 18.32
CA GLY A 10 -57.72 -10.42 19.75
C GLY A 10 -56.46 -11.06 20.35
N GLN A 11 -55.73 -11.89 19.58
CA GLN A 11 -54.46 -12.49 20.04
C GLN A 11 -53.34 -11.45 20.21
N TYR A 12 -53.36 -10.38 19.41
CA TYR A 12 -52.45 -9.25 19.48
C TYR A 12 -53.23 -7.94 19.63
N GLY A 13 -52.66 -6.97 20.34
CA GLY A 13 -53.30 -5.66 20.54
C GLY A 13 -53.52 -4.93 19.21
N LYS A 14 -54.65 -4.20 19.07
CA LYS A 14 -54.98 -3.45 17.85
C LYS A 14 -53.87 -2.49 17.42
N ALA A 15 -53.29 -1.75 18.36
CA ALA A 15 -52.18 -0.83 18.09
C ALA A 15 -50.94 -1.55 17.54
N PHE A 16 -50.61 -2.75 18.05
CA PHE A 16 -49.52 -3.56 17.52
C PHE A 16 -49.80 -4.05 16.10
N ILE A 17 -51.02 -4.54 15.83
CA ILE A 17 -51.41 -4.97 14.48
C ILE A 17 -51.34 -3.81 13.48
N GLU A 18 -51.76 -2.61 13.89
CA GLU A 18 -51.71 -1.41 13.07
C GLU A 18 -50.27 -0.97 12.76
N GLN A 19 -49.41 -0.91 13.78
CA GLN A 19 -47.98 -0.65 13.59
C GLN A 19 -47.31 -1.73 12.73
N PHE A 20 -47.67 -3.01 12.90
CA PHE A 20 -47.12 -4.09 12.09
C PHE A 20 -47.60 -4.05 10.63
N LYS A 21 -48.82 -3.54 10.36
CA LYS A 21 -49.30 -3.28 8.99
C LYS A 21 -48.53 -2.14 8.35
N ILE A 22 -48.29 -1.04 9.07
CA ILE A 22 -47.46 0.08 8.61
C ILE A 22 -46.06 -0.42 8.28
N PHE A 23 -45.41 -1.09 9.23
CA PHE A 23 -44.10 -1.71 9.04
C PHE A 23 -44.07 -2.68 7.85
N HIS A 24 -45.09 -3.52 7.68
CA HIS A 24 -45.19 -4.41 6.53
C HIS A 24 -45.31 -3.65 5.20
N CYS A 25 -46.08 -2.55 5.16
CA CYS A 25 -46.18 -1.71 3.98
C CYS A 25 -44.86 -1.00 3.67
N GLU A 26 -44.20 -0.42 4.67
CA GLU A 26 -42.88 0.21 4.55
C GLU A 26 -41.82 -0.79 4.07
N LEU A 27 -41.83 -2.01 4.63
CA LEU A 27 -40.88 -3.06 4.25
C LEU A 27 -41.17 -3.56 2.83
N LYS A 28 -42.44 -3.69 2.45
CA LYS A 28 -42.82 -4.02 1.07
C LYS A 28 -42.38 -2.92 0.10
N ASP A 29 -42.53 -1.66 0.47
CA ASP A 29 -42.11 -0.52 -0.34
C ASP A 29 -40.59 -0.45 -0.45
N PHE A 30 -39.84 -0.66 0.64
CA PHE A 30 -38.38 -0.72 0.63
C PHE A 30 -37.87 -1.81 -0.34
N PHE A 31 -38.42 -3.02 -0.28
CA PHE A 31 -37.97 -4.12 -1.13
C PHE A 31 -38.46 -4.05 -2.58
N ASN A 32 -39.59 -3.40 -2.84
CA ASN A 32 -40.19 -3.34 -4.18
C ASN A 32 -40.11 -1.94 -4.81
N ALA A 33 -39.58 -0.94 -4.12
CA ALA A 33 -39.45 0.43 -4.57
C ALA A 33 -40.72 0.97 -5.26
N GLY A 34 -41.89 0.81 -4.62
CA GLY A 34 -43.17 1.25 -5.19
C GLY A 34 -43.26 2.77 -5.26
N SER A 35 -42.88 3.44 -4.17
CA SER A 35 -42.78 4.90 -4.08
C SER A 35 -41.77 5.49 -5.06
N LEU A 36 -40.70 4.77 -5.40
CA LEU A 36 -39.73 5.19 -6.42
C LEU A 36 -40.37 5.29 -7.81
N VAL A 37 -41.23 4.33 -8.17
CA VAL A 37 -41.91 4.36 -9.48
C VAL A 37 -42.78 5.61 -9.60
N GLU A 38 -43.57 5.91 -8.56
CA GLU A 38 -44.39 7.13 -8.51
C GLU A 38 -43.53 8.39 -8.60
N GLN A 39 -42.38 8.44 -7.92
CA GLN A 39 -41.46 9.57 -7.98
C GLN A 39 -40.85 9.75 -9.38
N LEU A 40 -40.46 8.66 -10.05
CA LEU A 40 -39.90 8.70 -11.40
C LEU A 40 -40.92 9.19 -12.42
N GLU A 41 -42.19 8.79 -12.29
CA GLU A 41 -43.27 9.29 -13.14
C GLU A 41 -43.42 10.82 -13.05
N LEU A 42 -43.21 11.40 -11.86
CA LEU A 42 -43.30 12.85 -11.62
C LEU A 42 -42.19 13.68 -12.28
N ILE A 43 -41.09 13.04 -12.71
CA ILE A 43 -39.99 13.72 -13.41
C ILE A 43 -39.96 13.43 -14.91
N THR A 44 -40.81 12.54 -15.41
CA THR A 44 -40.85 12.11 -16.82
C THR A 44 -40.82 13.29 -17.79
N GLU A 45 -41.75 14.25 -17.64
CA GLU A 45 -41.87 15.40 -18.56
C GLU A 45 -40.64 16.32 -18.57
N SER A 46 -39.75 16.22 -17.58
CA SER A 46 -38.54 17.02 -17.48
C SER A 46 -37.29 16.35 -18.06
N LEU A 47 -37.37 15.07 -18.44
CA LEU A 47 -36.26 14.33 -19.03
C LEU A 47 -36.10 14.63 -20.52
N ASP A 48 -34.89 14.51 -21.05
CA ASP A 48 -34.66 14.53 -22.50
C ASP A 48 -35.06 13.17 -23.13
N GLU A 49 -34.95 13.05 -24.46
CA GLU A 49 -35.30 11.79 -25.17
C GLU A 49 -34.52 10.58 -24.65
N LYS A 50 -33.25 10.79 -24.27
CA LYS A 50 -32.38 9.74 -23.72
C LYS A 50 -32.85 9.31 -22.33
N GLY A 51 -33.20 10.27 -21.48
CA GLY A 51 -33.76 10.03 -20.15
C GLY A 51 -35.09 9.29 -20.22
N HIS A 52 -35.98 9.67 -21.13
CA HIS A 52 -37.24 8.95 -21.37
C HIS A 52 -37.01 7.49 -21.77
N LEU A 53 -36.09 7.22 -22.71
CA LEU A 53 -35.77 5.86 -23.13
C LEU A 53 -35.21 5.02 -21.96
N ALA A 54 -34.30 5.59 -21.18
CA ALA A 54 -33.71 4.91 -20.03
C ALA A 54 -34.74 4.64 -18.92
N LEU A 55 -35.65 5.59 -18.67
CA LEU A 55 -36.73 5.44 -17.70
C LEU A 55 -37.67 4.32 -18.11
N THR A 56 -38.18 4.33 -19.35
CA THR A 56 -39.06 3.27 -19.86
C THR A 56 -38.41 1.90 -19.77
N LEU A 57 -37.14 1.81 -20.20
CA LEU A 57 -36.39 0.54 -20.12
C LEU A 57 -36.26 0.04 -18.67
N PHE A 58 -35.97 0.93 -17.72
CA PHE A 58 -35.89 0.56 -16.31
C PHE A 58 -37.23 0.07 -15.75
N LEU A 59 -38.32 0.79 -16.03
CA LEU A 59 -39.67 0.41 -15.58
C LEU A 59 -40.08 -0.95 -16.16
N ASP A 60 -39.83 -1.20 -17.45
CA ASP A 60 -40.10 -2.49 -18.09
C ASP A 60 -39.29 -3.62 -17.43
N CYS A 61 -37.99 -3.41 -17.21
CA CYS A 61 -37.14 -4.40 -16.55
C CYS A 61 -37.62 -4.70 -15.12
N LYS A 62 -38.00 -3.66 -14.38
CA LYS A 62 -38.52 -3.80 -13.02
C LYS A 62 -39.82 -4.61 -12.99
N VAL A 63 -40.77 -4.32 -13.89
CA VAL A 63 -42.03 -5.09 -13.97
C VAL A 63 -41.76 -6.56 -14.30
N ASN A 64 -40.85 -6.84 -15.24
CA ASN A 64 -40.46 -8.21 -15.57
C ASN A 64 -39.81 -8.92 -14.38
N LEU A 65 -38.96 -8.23 -13.62
CA LEU A 65 -38.35 -8.79 -12.41
C LEU A 65 -39.39 -9.10 -11.32
N ASP A 66 -40.33 -8.19 -11.07
CA ASP A 66 -41.35 -8.34 -10.04
C ASP A 66 -42.37 -9.45 -10.38
N THR A 67 -42.68 -9.63 -11.67
CA THR A 67 -43.59 -10.68 -12.17
C THR A 67 -42.94 -12.07 -12.19
N SER A 68 -41.61 -12.15 -12.29
CA SER A 68 -40.85 -13.41 -12.33
C SER A 68 -40.76 -14.14 -10.97
N GLY A 69 -41.19 -13.51 -9.87
CA GLY A 69 -41.24 -14.09 -8.52
C GLY A 69 -39.88 -14.49 -7.94
N GLU A 70 -39.87 -15.37 -6.92
CA GLU A 70 -38.63 -15.91 -6.28
C GLU A 70 -37.78 -16.76 -7.25
N SER A 71 -38.33 -17.14 -8.41
CA SER A 71 -37.63 -17.83 -9.51
C SER A 71 -36.98 -16.88 -10.52
N SER A 72 -36.95 -15.57 -10.26
CA SER A 72 -36.31 -14.60 -11.15
C SER A 72 -34.86 -14.99 -11.41
N GLY A 73 -34.56 -15.37 -12.65
CA GLY A 73 -33.21 -15.75 -13.05
C GLY A 73 -32.25 -14.58 -12.90
N ILE A 74 -30.98 -14.90 -12.60
CA ILE A 74 -29.85 -13.94 -12.53
C ILE A 74 -29.85 -12.97 -13.73
N PHE A 75 -30.29 -13.44 -14.90
CA PHE A 75 -30.43 -12.65 -16.11
C PHE A 75 -31.33 -11.41 -15.96
N GLU A 76 -32.58 -11.55 -15.49
CA GLU A 76 -33.51 -10.42 -15.34
C GLU A 76 -33.03 -9.45 -14.25
N LEU A 77 -32.40 -9.98 -13.20
CA LEU A 77 -31.81 -9.17 -12.14
C LEU A 77 -30.66 -8.31 -12.68
N MET A 78 -29.73 -8.91 -13.42
CA MET A 78 -28.62 -8.19 -14.06
C MET A 78 -29.12 -7.14 -15.06
N LYS A 79 -30.13 -7.46 -15.86
CA LYS A 79 -30.74 -6.51 -16.80
C LYS A 79 -31.34 -5.31 -16.07
N THR A 80 -32.08 -5.55 -14.99
CA THR A 80 -32.66 -4.50 -14.15
C THR A 80 -31.57 -3.61 -13.53
N MET A 81 -30.52 -4.20 -12.95
CA MET A 81 -29.39 -3.46 -12.38
C MET A 81 -28.69 -2.56 -13.43
N ARG A 82 -28.48 -3.06 -14.66
CA ARG A 82 -27.89 -2.27 -15.74
C ARG A 82 -28.78 -1.10 -16.14
N SER A 83 -30.09 -1.34 -16.29
CA SER A 83 -31.06 -0.28 -16.64
C SER A 83 -31.16 0.79 -15.56
N LEU A 84 -31.16 0.39 -14.28
CA LEU A 84 -31.11 1.28 -13.13
C LEU A 84 -29.85 2.15 -13.16
N ASN A 85 -28.68 1.52 -13.34
CA ASN A 85 -27.41 2.24 -13.39
C ASN A 85 -27.37 3.30 -14.51
N ALA A 86 -27.90 2.96 -15.69
CA ALA A 86 -28.00 3.90 -16.80
C ALA A 86 -28.94 5.08 -16.50
N LEU A 87 -30.11 4.82 -15.91
CA LEU A 87 -31.05 5.86 -15.52
C LEU A 87 -30.47 6.79 -14.44
N ARG A 88 -29.85 6.22 -13.39
CA ARG A 88 -29.22 6.99 -12.31
C ARG A 88 -28.11 7.89 -12.85
N PHE A 89 -27.27 7.40 -13.77
CA PHE A 89 -26.24 8.22 -14.43
C PHE A 89 -26.84 9.44 -15.15
N ILE A 90 -27.93 9.27 -15.90
CA ILE A 90 -28.59 10.39 -16.60
C ILE A 90 -29.13 11.41 -15.59
N ILE A 91 -29.78 10.95 -14.52
CA ILE A 91 -30.33 11.83 -13.48
C ILE A 91 -29.20 12.61 -12.79
N ILE A 92 -28.11 11.95 -12.40
CA ILE A 92 -26.95 12.59 -11.76
C ILE A 92 -26.30 13.61 -12.68
N LYS A 93 -26.09 13.27 -13.95
CA LYS A 93 -25.54 14.23 -14.93
C LYS A 93 -26.45 15.46 -15.08
N GLY A 94 -27.77 15.27 -15.06
CA GLY A 94 -28.71 16.40 -15.01
C GLY A 94 -28.56 17.20 -13.71
N LEU A 95 -28.31 16.53 -12.58
CA LEU A 95 -28.08 17.10 -11.26
C LEU A 95 -26.74 17.87 -11.09
N GLU A 96 -25.77 17.67 -11.98
CA GLU A 96 -24.50 18.43 -11.98
C GLU A 96 -24.67 19.86 -12.49
N SER A 97 -25.66 20.10 -13.36
CA SER A 97 -25.91 21.44 -13.89
C SER A 97 -26.55 22.33 -12.81
N GLY A 98 -25.76 23.17 -12.14
CA GLY A 98 -26.26 24.05 -11.07
C GLY A 98 -27.49 24.87 -11.49
N LEU A 99 -28.39 25.16 -10.55
CA LEU A 99 -29.49 26.09 -10.79
C LEU A 99 -28.97 27.52 -10.85
N ARG A 100 -29.53 28.35 -11.73
CA ARG A 100 -29.24 29.80 -11.73
C ARG A 100 -29.81 30.45 -10.47
N ASN A 101 -29.20 31.56 -10.05
CA ASN A 101 -29.65 32.30 -8.86
C ASN A 101 -31.08 32.86 -8.99
N ASP A 102 -31.61 32.97 -10.21
CA ASP A 102 -32.96 33.43 -10.54
C ASP A 102 -33.93 32.28 -10.88
N ALA A 103 -33.60 31.04 -10.51
CA ALA A 103 -34.46 29.88 -10.74
C ALA A 103 -35.83 30.03 -10.05
N SER A 104 -36.90 29.69 -10.76
CA SER A 104 -38.26 29.71 -10.22
C SER A 104 -38.47 28.64 -9.14
N ASP A 105 -39.43 28.87 -8.24
CA ASP A 105 -39.83 27.86 -7.23
C ASP A 105 -40.20 26.52 -7.86
N SER A 106 -40.81 26.54 -9.05
CA SER A 106 -41.13 25.32 -9.81
C SER A 106 -39.88 24.56 -10.27
N ALA A 107 -38.83 25.26 -10.70
CA ALA A 107 -37.56 24.66 -11.08
C ALA A 107 -36.83 24.08 -9.86
N ILE A 108 -36.86 24.78 -8.72
CA ILE A 108 -36.32 24.30 -7.45
C ILE A 108 -37.06 23.05 -6.97
N ALA A 109 -38.40 23.04 -7.03
CA ALA A 109 -39.22 21.90 -6.65
C ALA A 109 -38.97 20.69 -7.57
N MET A 110 -38.86 20.90 -8.89
CA MET A 110 -38.50 19.84 -9.83
C MET A 110 -37.11 19.28 -9.53
N ARG A 111 -36.15 20.15 -9.20
CA ARG A 111 -34.80 19.72 -8.80
C ARG A 111 -34.81 18.86 -7.55
N GLN A 112 -35.67 19.16 -6.58
CA GLN A 112 -35.84 18.33 -5.41
C GLN A 112 -36.41 16.95 -5.75
N LYS A 113 -37.37 16.87 -6.68
CA LYS A 113 -37.89 15.57 -7.16
C LYS A 113 -36.80 14.71 -7.80
N TRP A 114 -35.93 15.32 -8.62
CA TRP A 114 -34.79 14.61 -9.22
C TRP A 114 -33.85 14.03 -8.15
N ARG A 115 -33.57 14.77 -7.08
CA ARG A 115 -32.75 14.28 -5.95
C ARG A 115 -33.41 13.11 -5.23
N LEU A 116 -34.71 13.17 -5.00
CA LEU A 116 -35.44 12.06 -4.37
C LEU A 116 -35.43 10.80 -5.24
N CYS A 117 -35.59 10.96 -6.56
CA CYS A 117 -35.46 9.85 -7.51
C CYS A 117 -34.04 9.25 -7.50
N GLU A 118 -33.02 10.10 -7.43
CA GLU A 118 -31.62 9.66 -7.36
C GLU A 118 -31.35 8.83 -6.11
N ILE A 119 -31.77 9.32 -4.93
CA ILE A 119 -31.67 8.58 -3.65
C ILE A 119 -32.43 7.25 -3.74
N GLY A 120 -33.67 7.27 -4.22
CA GLY A 120 -34.47 6.06 -4.33
C GLY A 120 -33.90 5.03 -5.32
N LEU A 121 -33.24 5.48 -6.40
CA LEU A 121 -32.51 4.60 -7.32
C LEU A 121 -31.30 3.96 -6.64
N GLU A 122 -30.55 4.70 -5.82
CA GLU A 122 -29.45 4.15 -5.03
C GLU A 122 -29.94 3.11 -4.01
N ASP A 123 -31.01 3.42 -3.27
CA ASP A 123 -31.63 2.50 -2.31
C ASP A 123 -32.11 1.21 -2.99
N TYR A 124 -32.73 1.33 -4.18
CA TYR A 124 -33.15 0.15 -4.92
C TYR A 124 -31.95 -0.63 -5.49
N SER A 125 -30.86 0.04 -5.85
CA SER A 125 -29.61 -0.60 -6.26
C SER A 125 -29.05 -1.51 -5.17
N PHE A 126 -29.08 -1.06 -3.91
CA PHE A 126 -28.73 -1.88 -2.75
C PHE A 126 -29.57 -3.16 -2.68
N VAL A 127 -30.89 -3.04 -2.87
CA VAL A 127 -31.81 -4.19 -2.85
C VAL A 127 -31.48 -5.19 -3.97
N LEU A 128 -31.23 -4.71 -5.19
CA LEU A 128 -30.91 -5.57 -6.33
C LEU A 128 -29.57 -6.30 -6.13
N LEU A 129 -28.54 -5.60 -5.65
CA LEU A 129 -27.24 -6.20 -5.33
C LEU A 129 -27.37 -7.25 -4.21
N SER A 130 -28.16 -6.97 -3.18
CA SER A 130 -28.43 -7.95 -2.11
C SER A 130 -29.14 -9.20 -2.64
N ARG A 131 -30.15 -9.05 -3.51
CA ARG A 131 -30.82 -10.18 -4.17
C ARG A 131 -29.85 -10.99 -5.01
N PHE A 132 -28.94 -10.32 -5.74
CA PHE A 132 -27.95 -10.97 -6.59
C PHE A 132 -26.99 -11.81 -5.77
N LEU A 133 -26.49 -11.23 -4.68
CA LEU A 133 -25.57 -11.91 -3.79
C LEU A 133 -26.21 -13.14 -3.14
N ASN A 134 -27.47 -13.04 -2.69
CA ASN A 134 -28.20 -14.18 -2.14
C ASN A 134 -28.39 -15.29 -3.18
N ALA A 135 -28.68 -14.94 -4.44
CA ALA A 135 -28.78 -15.90 -5.54
C ALA A 135 -27.44 -16.60 -5.82
N LEU A 136 -26.34 -15.84 -5.78
CA LEU A 136 -24.98 -16.38 -5.95
C LEU A 136 -24.58 -17.31 -4.80
N GLU A 137 -24.89 -16.93 -3.55
CA GLU A 137 -24.69 -17.79 -2.38
C GLU A 137 -25.50 -19.09 -2.48
N ALA A 138 -26.75 -19.03 -2.98
CA ALA A 138 -27.58 -20.21 -3.19
C ALA A 138 -27.01 -21.18 -4.25
N LEU A 139 -26.22 -20.69 -5.21
CA LEU A 139 -25.49 -21.53 -6.17
C LEU A 139 -24.24 -22.19 -5.56
N GLY A 140 -23.86 -21.86 -4.32
CA GLY A 140 -22.67 -22.37 -3.63
C GLY A 140 -21.55 -21.33 -3.45
N GLY A 141 -21.79 -20.07 -3.84
CA GLY A 141 -20.93 -18.92 -3.57
C GLY A 141 -19.49 -19.09 -4.06
N ALA A 142 -18.53 -18.77 -3.18
CA ALA A 142 -17.11 -18.75 -3.53
C ALA A 142 -16.57 -20.12 -3.98
N LYS A 143 -17.03 -21.21 -3.34
CA LYS A 143 -16.59 -22.57 -3.68
C LYS A 143 -17.07 -22.96 -5.07
N TRP A 144 -18.34 -22.71 -5.38
CA TRP A 144 -18.89 -22.98 -6.71
C TRP A 144 -18.14 -22.21 -7.81
N LEU A 145 -17.79 -20.94 -7.57
CA LEU A 145 -17.00 -20.16 -8.52
C LEU A 145 -15.61 -20.74 -8.75
N ALA A 146 -14.92 -21.16 -7.68
CA ALA A 146 -13.60 -21.78 -7.79
C ALA A 146 -13.64 -23.12 -8.54
N ASP A 147 -14.58 -23.99 -8.19
CA ASP A 147 -14.78 -25.32 -8.82
C ASP A 147 -15.08 -25.18 -10.34
N ASN A 148 -15.81 -24.13 -10.75
CA ASN A 148 -16.08 -23.87 -12.16
C ASN A 148 -14.86 -23.40 -12.96
N VAL A 149 -13.87 -22.77 -12.33
CA VAL A 149 -12.61 -22.44 -13.00
C VAL A 149 -11.83 -23.72 -13.30
N GLU A 150 -11.86 -24.69 -12.38
CA GLU A 150 -11.21 -26.00 -12.59
C GLU A 150 -11.82 -26.78 -13.76
N SER A 151 -13.13 -26.66 -13.96
CA SER A 151 -13.84 -27.28 -15.10
C SER A 151 -13.76 -26.47 -16.40
N LYS A 152 -12.88 -25.46 -16.45
CA LYS A 152 -12.68 -24.53 -17.58
C LYS A 152 -13.90 -23.69 -17.97
N ASN A 153 -14.84 -23.47 -17.05
CA ASN A 153 -16.04 -22.66 -17.28
C ASN A 153 -15.93 -21.26 -16.64
N VAL A 154 -15.20 -20.35 -17.28
CA VAL A 154 -15.05 -18.95 -16.82
C VAL A 154 -16.32 -18.14 -16.96
N SER A 155 -17.25 -18.56 -17.84
CA SER A 155 -18.49 -17.81 -18.07
C SER A 155 -19.33 -17.64 -16.80
N SER A 156 -19.15 -18.54 -15.82
CA SER A 156 -19.73 -18.46 -14.48
C SER A 156 -19.33 -17.19 -13.70
N TRP A 157 -18.21 -16.56 -14.04
CA TRP A 157 -17.73 -15.31 -13.44
C TRP A 157 -18.27 -14.05 -14.11
N ASN A 158 -18.89 -14.15 -15.30
CA ASN A 158 -19.32 -12.97 -16.06
C ASN A 158 -20.38 -12.15 -15.32
N ASP A 159 -21.41 -12.80 -14.79
CA ASP A 159 -22.46 -12.09 -14.06
C ASP A 159 -21.96 -11.54 -12.71
N PRO A 160 -21.20 -12.29 -11.88
CA PRO A 160 -20.62 -11.74 -10.66
C PRO A 160 -19.66 -10.56 -10.87
N LEU A 161 -18.78 -10.63 -11.88
CA LEU A 161 -17.92 -9.49 -12.24
C LEU A 161 -18.74 -8.31 -12.75
N GLY A 162 -19.75 -8.58 -13.59
CA GLY A 162 -20.69 -7.55 -14.07
C GLY A 162 -21.46 -6.86 -12.93
N ALA A 163 -21.91 -7.62 -11.93
CA ALA A 163 -22.57 -7.09 -10.75
C ALA A 163 -21.63 -6.22 -9.91
N LEU A 164 -20.36 -6.64 -9.77
CA LEU A 164 -19.34 -5.84 -9.08
C LEU A 164 -19.03 -4.54 -9.83
N ILE A 165 -18.88 -4.58 -11.16
CA ILE A 165 -18.70 -3.38 -11.99
C ILE A 165 -19.86 -2.40 -11.79
N ILE A 166 -21.11 -2.89 -11.79
CA ILE A 166 -22.27 -2.05 -11.51
C ILE A 166 -22.18 -1.46 -10.10
N GLY A 167 -21.86 -2.27 -9.09
CA GLY A 167 -21.73 -1.81 -7.72
C GLY A 167 -20.64 -0.75 -7.52
N VAL A 168 -19.45 -0.94 -8.11
CA VAL A 168 -18.36 0.06 -8.08
C VAL A 168 -18.78 1.34 -8.80
N ASN A 169 -19.45 1.24 -9.95
CA ASN A 169 -19.99 2.40 -10.65
C ASN A 169 -21.01 3.17 -9.80
N GLN A 170 -21.84 2.49 -9.01
CA GLN A 170 -22.78 3.15 -8.10
C GLN A 170 -22.07 3.97 -7.01
N LEU A 171 -20.88 3.53 -6.55
CA LEU A 171 -20.05 4.31 -5.64
C LEU A 171 -19.48 5.55 -6.34
N GLY A 172 -19.00 5.40 -7.57
CA GLY A 172 -18.52 6.51 -8.40
C GLY A 172 -19.60 7.54 -8.71
N LEU A 173 -20.84 7.09 -8.99
CA LEU A 173 -22.02 7.94 -9.14
C LEU A 173 -22.33 8.75 -7.87
N SER A 174 -22.02 8.19 -6.71
CA SER A 174 -22.14 8.86 -5.41
C SER A 174 -20.95 9.81 -5.13
N SER A 175 -20.19 10.16 -6.17
CA SER A 175 -19.00 11.04 -6.14
C SER A 175 -17.85 10.52 -5.27
N TRP A 176 -17.84 9.24 -4.92
CA TRP A 176 -16.71 8.64 -4.21
C TRP A 176 -15.63 8.19 -5.19
N LYS A 177 -14.49 8.89 -5.19
CA LYS A 177 -13.30 8.58 -6.00
C LYS A 177 -13.67 8.09 -7.42
N PRO A 178 -14.32 8.93 -8.24
CA PRO A 178 -14.89 8.48 -9.51
C PRO A 178 -13.82 7.93 -10.49
N GLU A 179 -12.61 8.48 -10.47
CA GLU A 179 -11.48 7.99 -11.28
C GLU A 179 -11.06 6.57 -10.86
N GLU A 180 -10.98 6.30 -9.55
CA GLU A 180 -10.65 4.98 -9.00
C GLU A 180 -11.74 3.95 -9.34
N CYS A 181 -13.01 4.33 -9.18
CA CYS A 181 -14.15 3.50 -9.56
C CYS A 181 -14.11 3.14 -11.05
N ALA A 182 -13.81 4.12 -11.91
CA ALA A 182 -13.68 3.90 -13.34
C ALA A 182 -12.50 2.99 -13.69
N ALA A 183 -11.35 3.15 -13.04
CA ALA A 183 -10.18 2.30 -13.24
C ALA A 183 -10.46 0.84 -12.85
N ILE A 184 -11.04 0.60 -11.67
CA ILE A 184 -11.44 -0.75 -11.23
C ILE A 184 -12.47 -1.35 -12.20
N GLY A 185 -13.45 -0.56 -12.64
CA GLY A 185 -14.44 -0.99 -13.63
C GLY A 185 -13.80 -1.43 -14.96
N ASN A 186 -12.86 -0.64 -15.49
CA ASN A 186 -12.12 -0.97 -16.72
C ASN A 186 -11.30 -2.25 -16.58
N GLU A 187 -10.64 -2.44 -15.43
CA GLU A 187 -9.88 -3.65 -15.13
C GLU A 187 -10.76 -4.90 -15.08
N LEU A 188 -11.85 -4.86 -14.32
CA LEU A 188 -12.80 -5.98 -14.22
C LEU A 188 -13.40 -6.34 -15.59
N LEU A 189 -13.75 -5.35 -16.40
CA LEU A 189 -14.20 -5.56 -17.79
C LEU A 189 -13.11 -6.21 -18.64
N ALA A 190 -11.87 -5.74 -18.56
CA ALA A 190 -10.77 -6.32 -19.32
C ALA A 190 -10.50 -7.79 -18.93
N TRP A 191 -10.61 -8.15 -17.64
CA TRP A 191 -10.45 -9.52 -17.17
C TRP A 191 -11.63 -10.42 -17.53
N GLN A 192 -12.83 -9.85 -17.61
CA GLN A 192 -14.02 -10.52 -18.10
C GLN A 192 -13.91 -10.82 -19.61
N GLU A 193 -13.55 -9.84 -20.43
CA GLU A 193 -13.48 -9.97 -21.89
C GLU A 193 -12.35 -10.87 -22.36
N ARG A 194 -11.19 -10.82 -21.70
CA ARG A 194 -10.04 -11.67 -22.03
C ARG A 194 -10.26 -13.13 -21.66
N GLY A 195 -11.05 -13.40 -20.61
CA GLY A 195 -11.14 -14.72 -19.99
C GLY A 195 -9.77 -15.24 -19.52
N PHE A 196 -9.62 -16.56 -19.40
CA PHE A 196 -8.31 -17.18 -19.22
C PHE A 196 -7.91 -18.01 -20.45
N PHE A 197 -6.61 -18.02 -20.76
CA PHE A 197 -6.00 -18.90 -21.77
C PHE A 197 -5.35 -20.11 -21.09
N GLU A 198 -5.08 -21.20 -21.81
CA GLU A 198 -4.36 -22.35 -21.22
C GLU A 198 -2.93 -21.96 -20.79
N ARG A 199 -2.30 -21.05 -21.53
CA ARG A 199 -1.00 -20.47 -21.18
C ARG A 199 -0.97 -19.00 -21.48
N GLU A 200 -0.19 -18.27 -20.69
CA GLU A 200 0.17 -16.88 -20.98
C GLU A 200 1.69 -16.74 -20.94
N GLY A 201 2.32 -16.72 -22.12
CA GLY A 201 3.77 -16.91 -22.22
C GLY A 201 4.16 -18.34 -21.81
N SER A 202 5.11 -18.46 -20.87
CA SER A 202 5.53 -19.75 -20.29
C SER A 202 4.68 -20.19 -19.10
N GLU A 203 3.75 -19.36 -18.65
CA GLU A 203 3.04 -19.53 -17.39
C GLU A 203 1.64 -20.12 -17.58
N ASP A 204 1.09 -20.68 -16.51
CA ASP A 204 -0.29 -21.18 -16.48
C ASP A 204 -1.26 -20.00 -16.54
N GLY A 205 -2.07 -19.94 -17.60
CA GLY A 205 -2.99 -18.83 -17.81
C GLY A 205 -4.13 -18.77 -16.79
N LYS A 206 -4.50 -19.90 -16.14
CA LYS A 206 -5.45 -19.92 -15.00
C LYS A 206 -4.87 -19.12 -13.83
N ILE A 207 -3.60 -19.38 -13.49
CA ILE A 207 -2.93 -18.69 -12.38
C ILE A 207 -2.83 -17.20 -12.68
N ILE A 208 -2.39 -16.83 -13.89
CA ILE A 208 -2.26 -15.43 -14.30
C ILE A 208 -3.58 -14.69 -14.25
N TRP A 209 -4.66 -15.28 -14.77
CA TRP A 209 -6.00 -14.69 -14.70
C TRP A 209 -6.47 -14.50 -13.25
N ALA A 210 -6.30 -15.52 -12.39
CA ALA A 210 -6.69 -15.44 -10.99
C ALA A 210 -5.87 -14.43 -10.18
N LEU A 211 -4.57 -14.26 -10.48
CA LEU A 211 -3.72 -13.23 -9.87
C LEU A 211 -4.19 -11.81 -10.24
N ARG A 212 -4.58 -11.58 -11.50
CA ARG A 212 -5.12 -10.28 -11.94
C ARG A 212 -6.44 -9.96 -11.24
N LEU A 213 -7.33 -10.94 -11.19
CA LEU A 213 -8.59 -10.78 -10.46
C LEU A 213 -8.35 -10.52 -8.99
N LYS A 214 -7.47 -11.28 -8.31
CA LYS A 214 -7.11 -11.01 -6.91
C LYS A 214 -6.68 -9.55 -6.74
N ALA A 215 -5.74 -9.07 -7.56
CA ALA A 215 -5.22 -7.71 -7.50
C ALA A 215 -6.34 -6.65 -7.60
N THR A 216 -7.20 -6.71 -8.62
CA THR A 216 -8.31 -5.76 -8.79
C THR A 216 -9.39 -5.91 -7.70
N LEU A 217 -9.65 -7.12 -7.19
CA LEU A 217 -10.62 -7.37 -6.11
C LEU A 217 -10.13 -6.84 -4.75
N ASP A 218 -8.85 -6.99 -4.43
CA ASP A 218 -8.23 -6.38 -3.23
C ASP A 218 -8.36 -4.85 -3.30
N ARG A 219 -8.11 -4.25 -4.48
CA ARG A 219 -8.29 -2.81 -4.72
C ARG A 219 -9.75 -2.36 -4.56
N ALA A 220 -10.70 -3.13 -5.10
CA ALA A 220 -12.13 -2.86 -4.93
C ALA A 220 -12.59 -2.97 -3.47
N LYS A 221 -12.03 -3.92 -2.71
CA LYS A 221 -12.30 -4.04 -1.27
C LYS A 221 -11.75 -2.82 -0.51
N ARG A 222 -10.50 -2.44 -0.76
CA ARG A 222 -9.89 -1.22 -0.19
C ARG A 222 -10.72 0.03 -0.46
N LEU A 223 -11.24 0.22 -1.68
CA LEU A 223 -12.14 1.33 -2.01
C LEU A 223 -13.36 1.40 -1.07
N THR A 224 -13.98 0.26 -0.73
CA THR A 224 -15.15 0.20 0.15
C THR A 224 -14.82 0.41 1.63
N GLU A 225 -13.63 -0.02 2.07
CA GLU A 225 -13.14 0.20 3.42
C GLU A 225 -12.85 1.68 3.66
N GLU A 226 -12.18 2.34 2.71
CA GLU A 226 -11.89 3.78 2.78
C GLU A 226 -13.17 4.61 2.78
N TYR A 227 -14.20 4.21 2.02
CA TYR A 227 -15.51 4.85 2.06
C TYR A 227 -16.13 4.75 3.45
N SER A 228 -16.13 3.54 4.02
CA SER A 228 -16.70 3.26 5.33
C SER A 228 -15.94 4.01 6.44
N GLU A 229 -14.61 4.05 6.36
CA GLU A 229 -13.75 4.79 7.29
C GLU A 229 -14.03 6.29 7.21
N ALA A 230 -14.15 6.87 6.00
CA ALA A 230 -14.50 8.29 5.83
C ALA A 230 -15.85 8.63 6.48
N LEU A 231 -16.87 7.78 6.31
CA LEU A 231 -18.17 7.98 6.96
C LEU A 231 -18.08 7.89 8.50
N LEU A 232 -17.31 6.93 9.02
CA LEU A 232 -17.09 6.76 10.46
C LEU A 232 -16.24 7.88 11.07
N GLN A 233 -15.42 8.57 10.28
CA GLN A 233 -14.70 9.76 10.75
C GLN A 233 -15.61 11.00 10.80
N ILE A 234 -16.58 11.12 9.88
CA ILE A 234 -17.40 12.33 9.72
C ILE A 234 -18.66 12.34 10.61
N PHE A 235 -19.38 11.22 10.68
CA PHE A 235 -20.76 11.20 11.18
C PHE A 235 -20.94 10.92 12.68
N PRO A 236 -20.20 10.01 13.34
CA PRO A 236 -20.51 9.60 14.72
C PRO A 236 -20.61 10.76 15.72
N GLN A 237 -19.68 11.71 15.68
CA GLN A 237 -19.71 12.86 16.58
C GLN A 237 -20.94 13.76 16.33
N LYS A 238 -21.27 14.02 15.06
CA LYS A 238 -22.43 14.84 14.67
C LYS A 238 -23.74 14.18 15.07
N VAL A 239 -23.86 12.87 14.83
CA VAL A 239 -25.03 12.06 15.22
C VAL A 239 -25.18 12.05 16.74
N GLN A 240 -24.08 11.96 17.50
CA GLN A 240 -24.12 12.04 18.95
C GLN A 240 -24.64 13.39 19.47
N MET A 241 -24.18 14.49 18.87
CA MET A 241 -24.66 15.83 19.22
C MET A 241 -26.15 15.99 18.93
N LEU A 242 -26.59 15.61 17.73
CA LEU A 242 -27.99 15.75 17.31
C LEU A 242 -28.91 14.81 18.09
N GLY A 243 -28.51 13.55 18.26
CA GLY A 243 -29.27 12.55 19.02
C GLY A 243 -29.49 12.97 20.47
N LYS A 244 -28.48 13.60 21.11
CA LYS A 244 -28.63 14.17 22.46
C LYS A 244 -29.61 15.34 22.47
N ALA A 245 -29.56 16.23 21.48
CA ALA A 245 -30.47 17.38 21.40
C ALA A 245 -31.92 16.97 21.14
N LEU A 246 -32.14 15.90 20.38
CA LEU A 246 -33.47 15.37 20.04
C LEU A 246 -34.01 14.36 21.06
N GLY A 247 -33.24 14.00 22.10
CA GLY A 247 -33.66 13.04 23.12
C GLY A 247 -33.72 11.58 22.62
N ILE A 248 -32.95 11.22 21.60
CA ILE A 248 -32.90 9.87 21.03
C ILE A 248 -32.12 8.93 21.96
N ALA A 249 -32.55 7.67 22.05
CA ALA A 249 -31.91 6.65 22.86
C ALA A 249 -30.43 6.46 22.49
N ARG A 250 -29.54 6.41 23.50
CA ARG A 250 -28.07 6.33 23.32
C ARG A 250 -27.62 5.16 22.44
N ASN A 251 -28.28 4.00 22.55
CA ASN A 251 -27.91 2.82 21.76
C ASN A 251 -28.16 3.06 20.27
N SER A 252 -29.31 3.63 19.91
CA SER A 252 -29.63 3.98 18.52
C SER A 252 -28.64 4.98 17.95
N VAL A 253 -28.25 5.98 18.74
CA VAL A 253 -27.25 6.99 18.36
C VAL A 253 -25.88 6.36 18.12
N LYS A 254 -25.44 5.44 19.00
CA LYS A 254 -24.13 4.80 18.91
C LYS A 254 -23.97 3.95 17.65
N THR A 255 -25.03 3.24 17.24
CA THR A 255 -24.98 2.31 16.10
C THR A 255 -25.47 2.91 14.79
N TYR A 256 -25.92 4.17 14.78
CA TYR A 256 -26.55 4.80 13.61
C TYR A 256 -25.63 4.78 12.38
N ALA A 257 -24.41 5.33 12.50
CA ALA A 257 -23.49 5.43 11.37
C ALA A 257 -23.15 4.05 10.77
N GLU A 258 -22.92 3.04 11.62
CA GLU A 258 -22.68 1.66 11.18
C GLU A 258 -23.93 1.02 10.55
N ALA A 259 -25.13 1.37 11.00
CA ALA A 259 -26.37 0.89 10.41
C ALA A 259 -26.59 1.48 9.01
N GLU A 260 -26.34 2.78 8.84
CA GLU A 260 -26.40 3.46 7.53
C GLU A 260 -25.38 2.86 6.55
N ILE A 261 -24.13 2.62 6.98
CA ILE A 261 -23.12 1.97 6.14
C ILE A 261 -23.61 0.58 5.69
N ARG A 262 -24.16 -0.23 6.61
CA ARG A 262 -24.69 -1.57 6.30
C ARG A 262 -25.93 -1.56 5.40
N ALA A 263 -26.68 -0.47 5.39
CA ALA A 263 -27.83 -0.27 4.52
C ALA A 263 -27.46 0.34 3.14
N GLY A 264 -26.21 0.76 2.96
CA GLY A 264 -25.74 1.40 1.73
C GLY A 264 -25.15 0.42 0.71
N VAL A 265 -25.08 0.87 -0.55
CA VAL A 265 -24.49 0.11 -1.67
C VAL A 265 -23.06 -0.34 -1.37
N VAL A 266 -22.27 0.49 -0.67
CA VAL A 266 -20.89 0.18 -0.25
C VAL A 266 -20.77 -1.17 0.45
N PHE A 267 -21.74 -1.52 1.30
CA PHE A 267 -21.73 -2.77 2.04
C PHE A 267 -21.94 -3.97 1.12
N GLN A 268 -22.82 -3.84 0.12
CA GLN A 268 -23.05 -4.91 -0.86
C GLN A 268 -21.84 -5.10 -1.77
N VAL A 269 -21.20 -4.00 -2.19
CA VAL A 269 -19.94 -4.05 -2.97
C VAL A 269 -18.85 -4.74 -2.15
N SER A 270 -18.69 -4.38 -0.89
CA SER A 270 -17.72 -5.00 0.02
C SER A 270 -17.96 -6.51 0.17
N LYS A 271 -19.22 -6.91 0.39
CA LYS A 271 -19.59 -8.33 0.54
C LYS A 271 -19.37 -9.13 -0.75
N LEU A 272 -19.70 -8.56 -1.91
CA LEU A 272 -19.45 -9.18 -3.21
C LEU A 272 -17.95 -9.30 -3.49
N SER A 273 -17.16 -8.25 -3.29
CA SER A 273 -15.69 -8.28 -3.42
C SER A 273 -15.08 -9.36 -2.54
N THR A 274 -15.52 -9.48 -1.28
CA THR A 274 -15.05 -10.49 -0.33
C THR A 274 -15.33 -11.92 -0.81
N LEU A 275 -16.55 -12.18 -1.31
CA LEU A 275 -16.93 -13.48 -1.85
C LEU A 275 -16.08 -13.85 -3.08
N LEU A 276 -15.90 -12.91 -4.01
CA LEU A 276 -15.11 -13.11 -5.22
C LEU A 276 -13.62 -13.29 -4.91
N LEU A 277 -13.10 -12.54 -3.96
CA LEU A 277 -11.71 -12.63 -3.51
C LEU A 277 -11.44 -13.99 -2.86
N LYS A 278 -12.38 -14.51 -2.05
CA LYS A 278 -12.31 -15.88 -1.50
C LYS A 278 -12.26 -16.93 -2.62
N ALA A 279 -13.04 -16.77 -3.69
CA ALA A 279 -13.02 -17.67 -4.83
C ALA A 279 -11.71 -17.59 -5.64
N ALA A 280 -11.18 -16.38 -5.84
CA ALA A 280 -9.90 -16.16 -6.51
C ALA A 280 -8.73 -16.77 -5.70
N ARG A 281 -8.69 -16.56 -4.39
CA ARG A 281 -7.70 -17.18 -3.48
C ARG A 281 -7.78 -18.71 -3.50
N SER A 282 -8.99 -19.28 -3.47
CA SER A 282 -9.20 -20.73 -3.59
C SER A 282 -8.65 -21.26 -4.92
N THR A 283 -8.88 -20.54 -6.02
CA THR A 283 -8.38 -20.89 -7.37
C THR A 283 -6.84 -20.90 -7.42
N LEU A 284 -6.20 -20.02 -6.66
CA LEU A 284 -4.75 -19.91 -6.54
C LEU A 284 -4.14 -20.90 -5.53
N GLY A 285 -4.96 -21.61 -4.74
CA GLY A 285 -4.48 -22.39 -3.60
C GLY A 285 -3.86 -21.54 -2.48
N SER A 286 -4.16 -20.24 -2.46
CA SER A 286 -3.62 -19.30 -1.47
C SER A 286 -4.38 -19.41 -0.14
N GLN A 287 -3.64 -19.33 0.96
CA GLN A 287 -4.20 -19.33 2.31
C GLN A 287 -4.49 -17.91 2.83
N GLY A 288 -4.43 -16.85 2.03
CA GLY A 288 -4.73 -15.48 2.49
C GLY A 288 -3.69 -14.89 3.46
N TRP A 289 -2.50 -15.50 3.49
CA TRP A 289 -1.31 -15.00 4.16
C TRP A 289 -0.27 -14.62 3.12
N ASP A 290 0.51 -13.56 3.39
CA ASP A 290 1.72 -13.25 2.65
C ASP A 290 2.90 -13.17 3.64
N VAL A 291 4.00 -13.84 3.32
CA VAL A 291 5.15 -13.97 4.23
C VAL A 291 6.25 -13.04 3.77
N LEU A 292 6.58 -12.04 4.60
CA LEU A 292 7.66 -11.10 4.30
C LEU A 292 8.97 -11.58 4.92
N VAL A 293 8.92 -12.05 6.17
CA VAL A 293 10.07 -12.59 6.89
C VAL A 293 9.70 -13.97 7.47
N PRO A 294 10.20 -15.07 6.89
CA PRO A 294 9.91 -16.42 7.34
C PRO A 294 10.63 -16.74 8.66
N GLY A 295 10.10 -17.71 9.40
CA GLY A 295 10.70 -18.24 10.63
C GLY A 295 9.65 -18.59 11.67
N ALA A 296 10.09 -18.79 12.92
CA ALA A 296 9.21 -19.17 14.02
C ALA A 296 9.45 -18.27 15.24
N ALA A 297 8.36 -17.80 15.84
CA ALA A 297 8.37 -16.96 17.03
C ALA A 297 7.30 -17.43 18.02
N ILE A 298 7.55 -17.21 19.32
CA ILE A 298 6.60 -17.48 20.38
C ILE A 298 6.53 -16.24 21.27
N GLY A 299 5.33 -15.79 21.60
CA GLY A 299 5.16 -14.60 22.42
C GLY A 299 3.72 -14.29 22.79
N THR A 300 3.54 -13.31 23.65
CA THR A 300 2.23 -12.75 23.96
C THR A 300 1.71 -11.98 22.76
N PHE A 301 0.48 -12.29 22.33
CA PHE A 301 -0.14 -11.66 21.17
C PHE A 301 -0.83 -10.35 21.55
N ILE A 302 -0.33 -9.21 21.07
CA ILE A 302 -0.79 -7.88 21.49
C ILE A 302 -1.33 -7.09 20.29
N PRO A 303 -2.60 -6.66 20.31
CA PRO A 303 -3.14 -5.78 19.28
C PRO A 303 -2.69 -4.34 19.48
N VAL A 304 -2.23 -3.72 18.40
CA VAL A 304 -1.85 -2.30 18.31
C VAL A 304 -2.38 -1.70 17.01
N GLU A 305 -2.63 -0.40 17.00
CA GLU A 305 -3.08 0.29 15.78
C GLU A 305 -1.94 0.36 14.74
N SER A 306 -0.76 0.80 15.17
CA SER A 306 0.46 0.92 14.36
C SER A 306 1.71 0.64 15.20
N ILE A 307 2.85 0.40 14.54
CA ILE A 307 4.12 0.07 15.20
C ILE A 307 4.86 1.37 15.57
N VAL A 308 4.40 2.01 16.65
CA VAL A 308 5.00 3.26 17.16
C VAL A 308 5.74 3.05 18.49
N PRO A 309 6.85 3.77 18.74
CA PRO A 309 7.52 3.73 20.05
C PRO A 309 6.58 4.09 21.20
N GLY A 310 6.53 3.25 22.24
CA GLY A 310 5.64 3.42 23.39
C GLY A 310 4.24 2.81 23.24
N SER A 311 3.95 2.11 22.13
CA SER A 311 2.70 1.38 21.92
C SER A 311 2.56 0.13 22.80
N LEU A 312 3.67 -0.42 23.29
CA LEU A 312 3.66 -1.60 24.14
C LEU A 312 3.26 -1.25 25.59
N PRO A 313 2.41 -2.05 26.24
CA PRO A 313 2.15 -1.91 27.67
C PRO A 313 3.44 -2.12 28.47
N SER A 314 3.69 -1.27 29.49
CA SER A 314 4.85 -1.35 30.39
C SER A 314 4.94 -2.65 31.22
N THR A 315 3.93 -3.51 31.13
CA THR A 315 3.86 -4.83 31.78
C THR A 315 4.33 -5.99 30.89
N ALA A 316 4.59 -5.76 29.60
CA ALA A 316 4.99 -6.80 28.65
C ALA A 316 6.52 -7.04 28.66
N ASN A 317 7.02 -7.78 29.66
CA ASN A 317 8.46 -8.07 29.81
C ASN A 317 8.95 -9.33 29.06
N GLY A 318 8.04 -10.12 28.46
CA GLY A 318 8.37 -11.33 27.69
C GLY A 318 8.38 -11.10 26.17
N PRO A 319 8.67 -12.12 25.35
CA PRO A 319 8.59 -11.98 23.90
C PRO A 319 7.16 -11.64 23.45
N VAL A 320 7.03 -10.74 22.49
CA VAL A 320 5.74 -10.21 22.00
C VAL A 320 5.58 -10.48 20.51
N ILE A 321 4.37 -10.86 20.11
CA ILE A 321 3.93 -10.89 18.71
C ILE A 321 2.85 -9.83 18.55
N LEU A 322 3.05 -8.89 17.64
CA LEU A 322 2.10 -7.81 17.40
C LEU A 322 1.03 -8.20 16.38
N LEU A 323 -0.22 -7.81 16.65
CA LEU A 323 -1.28 -7.72 15.66
C LEU A 323 -1.45 -6.24 15.31
N VAL A 324 -1.14 -5.86 14.08
CA VAL A 324 -1.03 -4.47 13.65
C VAL A 324 -2.11 -4.17 12.61
N ASN A 325 -2.89 -3.12 12.82
CA ASN A 325 -3.94 -2.73 11.86
C ASN A 325 -3.35 -2.04 10.62
N LYS A 326 -2.47 -1.05 10.82
CA LYS A 326 -1.92 -0.22 9.74
C LYS A 326 -0.41 -0.03 9.91
N ALA A 327 0.27 0.15 8.78
CA ALA A 327 1.68 0.54 8.74
C ALA A 327 1.95 1.53 7.61
N ASP A 328 2.63 2.63 7.92
CA ASP A 328 2.97 3.70 6.99
C ASP A 328 4.33 3.45 6.30
N GLY A 329 5.07 2.43 6.75
CA GLY A 329 6.36 2.01 6.20
C GLY A 329 7.56 2.74 6.80
N ASP A 330 7.32 3.60 7.79
CA ASP A 330 8.32 4.36 8.55
C ASP A 330 8.63 3.75 9.92
N GLU A 331 8.05 2.60 10.24
CA GLU A 331 8.16 2.00 11.56
C GLU A 331 9.48 1.27 11.78
N GLU A 332 9.98 1.32 13.01
CA GLU A 332 11.10 0.53 13.47
C GLU A 332 10.60 -0.42 14.55
N VAL A 333 10.62 -1.73 14.26
CA VAL A 333 10.03 -2.72 15.16
C VAL A 333 10.85 -2.82 16.44
N SER A 334 12.17 -2.85 16.33
CA SER A 334 13.09 -2.83 17.48
C SER A 334 12.92 -1.59 18.38
N THR A 335 12.70 -0.42 17.79
CA THR A 335 12.47 0.85 18.51
C THR A 335 11.08 0.89 19.17
N ALA A 336 10.09 0.15 18.66
CA ALA A 336 8.80 -0.03 19.32
C ALA A 336 8.90 -0.92 20.57
N GLY A 337 9.81 -1.89 20.57
CA GLY A 337 10.20 -2.69 21.73
C GLY A 337 11.16 -3.82 21.38
N GLY A 338 12.30 -3.90 22.10
CA GLY A 338 13.34 -4.90 21.82
C GLY A 338 12.95 -6.37 22.11
N ASN A 339 11.76 -6.60 22.65
CA ASN A 339 11.17 -7.92 22.89
C ASN A 339 10.14 -8.33 21.82
N ILE A 340 9.93 -7.52 20.77
CA ILE A 340 9.06 -7.90 19.66
C ILE A 340 9.79 -8.93 18.79
N VAL A 341 9.19 -10.11 18.66
CA VAL A 341 9.75 -11.25 17.91
C VAL A 341 8.93 -11.60 16.67
N GLY A 342 7.71 -11.05 16.54
CA GLY A 342 6.87 -11.25 15.37
C GLY A 342 5.81 -10.16 15.17
N VAL A 343 5.37 -10.01 13.92
CA VAL A 343 4.35 -9.05 13.47
C VAL A 343 3.38 -9.74 12.52
N VAL A 344 2.08 -9.58 12.80
CA VAL A 344 0.96 -9.91 11.92
C VAL A 344 0.29 -8.61 11.51
N LEU A 345 0.50 -8.18 10.26
CA LEU A 345 -0.05 -6.94 9.71
C LEU A 345 -1.35 -7.21 8.95
N LEU A 346 -2.39 -6.42 9.21
CA LEU A 346 -3.72 -6.57 8.59
C LEU A 346 -3.90 -5.78 7.29
N GLN A 347 -2.80 -5.38 6.66
CA GLN A 347 -2.77 -4.69 5.38
C GLN A 347 -1.70 -5.28 4.45
N GLU A 348 -1.89 -5.06 3.14
CA GLU A 348 -0.89 -5.31 2.12
C GLU A 348 0.37 -4.47 2.36
N LEU A 349 1.54 -5.07 2.08
CA LEU A 349 2.82 -4.39 2.14
C LEU A 349 3.77 -4.98 1.09
N PRO A 350 4.49 -4.17 0.28
CA PRO A 350 5.53 -4.67 -0.61
C PRO A 350 6.59 -5.44 0.18
N HIS A 351 7.01 -6.60 -0.32
CA HIS A 351 7.96 -7.48 0.37
C HIS A 351 9.34 -6.87 0.47
N LEU A 352 9.71 -6.07 -0.54
CA LEU A 352 10.98 -5.39 -0.66
C LEU A 352 10.88 -3.93 -0.22
N SER A 353 9.78 -3.54 0.43
CA SER A 353 9.63 -2.23 1.07
C SER A 353 10.70 -2.03 2.14
N HIS A 354 10.94 -0.76 2.49
CA HIS A 354 11.87 -0.45 3.58
C HIS A 354 11.48 -1.19 4.87
N LEU A 355 10.20 -1.18 5.28
CA LEU A 355 9.75 -1.89 6.48
C LEU A 355 10.05 -3.40 6.41
N GLY A 356 9.83 -4.04 5.26
CA GLY A 356 10.21 -5.45 5.07
C GLY A 356 11.72 -5.68 5.17
N VAL A 357 12.54 -4.79 4.60
CA VAL A 357 14.02 -4.82 4.72
C VAL A 357 14.46 -4.68 6.18
N ARG A 358 13.86 -3.75 6.94
CA ARG A 358 14.18 -3.54 8.37
C ARG A 358 13.81 -4.76 9.22
N ALA A 359 12.60 -5.30 9.02
CA ALA A 359 12.15 -6.49 9.74
C ALA A 359 13.10 -7.69 9.56
N ARG A 360 13.69 -7.86 8.37
CA ARG A 360 14.72 -8.90 8.11
C ARG A 360 16.00 -8.63 8.86
N GLN A 361 16.52 -7.40 8.81
CA GLN A 361 17.73 -7.02 9.55
C GLN A 361 17.57 -7.23 11.06
N GLU A 362 16.38 -6.94 11.59
CA GLU A 362 16.02 -7.13 12.99
C GLU A 362 15.63 -8.58 13.34
N LYS A 363 15.54 -9.47 12.34
CA LYS A 363 15.11 -10.87 12.45
C LYS A 363 13.75 -11.04 13.11
N VAL A 364 12.84 -10.12 12.83
CA VAL A 364 11.45 -10.16 13.29
C VAL A 364 10.62 -10.89 12.26
N ILE A 365 9.92 -11.96 12.69
CA ILE A 365 9.01 -12.70 11.82
C ILE A 365 7.87 -11.77 11.39
N PHE A 366 7.63 -11.64 10.09
CA PHE A 366 6.68 -10.64 9.57
C PHE A 366 5.79 -11.29 8.51
N VAL A 367 4.49 -11.28 8.78
CA VAL A 367 3.46 -11.78 7.87
C VAL A 367 2.33 -10.76 7.71
N THR A 368 1.66 -10.77 6.57
CA THR A 368 0.40 -10.06 6.38
C THR A 368 -0.76 -11.05 6.29
N CYS A 369 -1.95 -10.63 6.72
CA CYS A 369 -3.18 -11.40 6.57
C CYS A 369 -4.33 -10.51 6.08
N GLU A 370 -4.95 -10.90 4.98
CA GLU A 370 -6.02 -10.14 4.31
C GLU A 370 -7.35 -10.91 4.26
N ASP A 371 -7.41 -12.07 4.90
CA ASP A 371 -8.59 -12.92 4.93
C ASP A 371 -9.44 -12.61 6.17
N ASP A 372 -10.62 -12.03 5.98
CA ASP A 372 -11.48 -11.57 7.08
C ASP A 372 -11.88 -12.70 8.04
N GLU A 373 -12.07 -13.93 7.54
CA GLU A 373 -12.38 -15.08 8.38
C GLU A 373 -11.19 -15.38 9.31
N LYS A 374 -9.98 -15.34 8.75
CA LYS A 374 -8.75 -15.53 9.52
C LYS A 374 -8.47 -14.37 10.45
N VAL A 375 -8.67 -13.13 10.02
CA VAL A 375 -8.49 -11.94 10.86
C VAL A 375 -9.43 -12.01 12.08
N ALA A 376 -10.68 -12.41 11.90
CA ALA A 376 -11.61 -12.62 12.99
C ALA A 376 -11.16 -13.73 13.95
N ASP A 377 -10.55 -14.81 13.44
CA ASP A 377 -9.99 -15.88 14.27
C ASP A 377 -8.74 -15.43 15.04
N ILE A 378 -7.83 -14.71 14.37
CA ILE A 378 -6.59 -14.14 14.93
C ILE A 378 -6.92 -13.16 16.05
N GLN A 379 -7.91 -12.28 15.87
CA GLN A 379 -8.33 -11.33 16.90
C GLN A 379 -8.80 -12.01 18.19
N ARG A 380 -9.33 -13.24 18.15
CA ARG A 380 -9.70 -14.01 19.35
C ARG A 380 -8.50 -14.54 20.13
N LEU A 381 -7.30 -14.45 19.57
CA LEU A 381 -6.04 -14.80 20.24
C LEU A 381 -5.42 -13.61 20.98
N ALA A 382 -5.98 -12.40 20.85
CA ALA A 382 -5.47 -11.21 21.51
C ALA A 382 -5.33 -11.41 23.03
N GLY A 383 -4.17 -11.04 23.57
CA GLY A 383 -3.77 -11.20 24.96
C GLY A 383 -3.30 -12.60 25.37
N LYS A 384 -3.31 -13.59 24.46
CA LYS A 384 -2.88 -14.97 24.74
C LYS A 384 -1.44 -15.21 24.30
N TYR A 385 -0.83 -16.28 24.82
CA TYR A 385 0.50 -16.72 24.40
C TYR A 385 0.37 -17.61 23.16
N VAL A 386 1.06 -17.25 22.08
CA VAL A 386 0.90 -17.88 20.75
C VAL A 386 2.25 -18.24 20.15
N ARG A 387 2.23 -19.25 19.28
CA ARG A 387 3.35 -19.65 18.40
C ARG A 387 2.97 -19.28 16.97
N LEU A 388 3.81 -18.45 16.34
CA LEU A 388 3.73 -18.05 14.94
C LEU A 388 4.82 -18.77 14.16
N GLU A 389 4.44 -19.56 13.17
CA GLU A 389 5.36 -20.19 12.22
C GLU A 389 5.01 -19.72 10.82
N ALA A 390 5.98 -19.18 10.10
CA ALA A 390 5.84 -18.67 8.76
C ALA A 390 6.90 -19.27 7.83
N SER A 391 6.47 -19.77 6.67
CA SER A 391 7.34 -20.29 5.63
C SER A 391 6.80 -19.93 4.25
N ALA A 392 7.57 -20.19 3.20
CA ALA A 392 7.11 -20.03 1.81
C ALA A 392 5.87 -20.90 1.47
N THR A 393 5.54 -21.92 2.29
CA THR A 393 4.38 -22.79 2.06
C THR A 393 3.14 -22.41 2.85
N GLY A 394 3.26 -21.53 3.87
CA GLY A 394 2.12 -21.05 4.63
C GLY A 394 2.48 -20.50 6.01
N VAL A 395 1.43 -20.13 6.74
CA VAL A 395 1.52 -19.57 8.10
C VAL A 395 0.63 -20.36 9.04
N ASN A 396 1.19 -20.75 10.19
CA ASN A 396 0.49 -21.40 11.29
C ASN A 396 0.57 -20.51 12.54
N LEU A 397 -0.59 -20.12 13.08
CA LEU A 397 -0.70 -19.35 14.31
C LEU A 397 -1.55 -20.14 15.30
N ALA A 398 -0.94 -20.62 16.38
CA ALA A 398 -1.58 -21.49 17.36
C ALA A 398 -1.35 -21.04 18.80
N LEU A 399 -2.26 -21.43 19.70
CA LEU A 399 -2.06 -21.23 21.15
C LEU A 399 -0.89 -22.08 21.63
N SER A 400 -0.05 -21.48 22.46
CA SER A 400 1.07 -22.16 23.12
C SER A 400 0.84 -22.14 24.64
N SER A 401 1.05 -23.27 25.30
CA SER A 401 1.09 -23.33 26.77
C SER A 401 2.35 -22.65 27.27
N SER A 402 2.24 -21.81 28.30
CA SER A 402 3.37 -21.12 28.95
C SER A 402 4.45 -22.05 29.55
N ASP A 403 4.24 -23.38 29.52
CA ASP A 403 5.05 -24.39 30.18
C ASP A 403 6.07 -25.12 29.30
N GLU A 404 6.20 -24.83 28.00
CA GLU A 404 7.33 -25.35 27.20
C GLU A 404 8.61 -24.54 27.46
N LYS A 405 9.08 -24.53 28.70
CA LYS A 405 10.46 -24.15 29.02
C LYS A 405 11.40 -25.30 28.65
N GLY A 406 12.03 -25.17 27.49
CA GLY A 406 13.28 -25.84 27.16
C GLY A 406 13.17 -27.33 26.85
N ASN A 407 12.96 -27.69 25.59
CA ASN A 407 13.67 -28.81 24.98
C ASN A 407 13.63 -28.74 23.44
N ASP A 408 14.82 -28.90 22.85
CA ASP A 408 15.14 -29.17 21.45
C ASP A 408 14.77 -28.12 20.38
N PHE A 409 15.60 -27.09 20.27
CA PHE A 409 15.93 -26.46 18.98
C PHE A 409 17.20 -27.08 18.41
N LEU A 410 17.05 -28.26 17.80
CA LEU A 410 17.98 -28.79 16.80
C LEU A 410 17.12 -29.42 15.69
N VAL A 411 16.97 -28.68 14.59
CA VAL A 411 16.43 -29.22 13.35
C VAL A 411 17.39 -30.33 12.89
N LYS A 412 16.91 -31.58 12.87
CA LYS A 412 17.56 -32.69 12.16
C LYS A 412 17.55 -32.39 10.67
N GLY A 413 18.55 -31.64 10.21
CA GLY A 413 19.01 -31.64 8.83
C GLY A 413 19.96 -32.82 8.65
N SER A 414 19.50 -33.86 7.95
CA SER A 414 20.35 -34.93 7.46
C SER A 414 21.41 -34.36 6.50
N LEU A 415 22.65 -34.22 6.97
CA LEU A 415 23.84 -34.12 6.14
C LEU A 415 24.93 -35.01 6.72
N GLY A 416 25.57 -35.75 5.81
CA GLY A 416 26.58 -36.76 6.10
C GLY A 416 27.79 -36.21 6.83
N THR A 417 28.34 -37.08 7.66
CA THR A 417 29.66 -37.04 8.27
C THR A 417 30.74 -36.60 7.29
N ASP A 418 31.46 -35.53 7.62
CA ASP A 418 32.91 -35.62 7.79
C ASP A 418 33.45 -34.45 8.63
N SER A 419 34.24 -34.84 9.63
CA SER A 419 34.77 -34.03 10.71
C SER A 419 36.15 -33.46 10.39
N SER A 420 36.40 -32.20 10.75
CA SER A 420 37.64 -31.85 11.45
C SER A 420 37.44 -30.56 12.26
N ALA A 421 37.50 -30.73 13.58
CA ALA A 421 37.37 -29.70 14.59
C ALA A 421 38.68 -28.92 14.76
N VAL A 422 38.57 -27.60 14.97
CA VAL A 422 39.58 -26.81 15.67
C VAL A 422 38.85 -25.95 16.70
N ASP A 423 39.18 -26.22 17.97
CA ASP A 423 38.65 -25.59 19.18
C ASP A 423 38.93 -24.09 19.25
N ALA A 424 37.94 -23.33 19.70
CA ALA A 424 38.15 -22.05 20.38
C ALA A 424 37.01 -21.78 21.37
N THR A 425 37.17 -22.28 22.59
CA THR A 425 36.34 -21.92 23.75
C THR A 425 36.86 -20.63 24.40
N GLY A 426 36.01 -19.61 24.52
CA GLY A 426 36.21 -18.44 25.37
C GLY A 426 34.85 -17.87 25.81
N PRO A 427 34.67 -17.40 27.07
CA PRO A 427 33.36 -17.07 27.62
C PRO A 427 32.85 -15.70 27.16
N CYS A 428 31.54 -15.62 26.89
CA CYS A 428 30.81 -14.38 26.59
C CYS A 428 30.78 -13.44 27.80
N ASP A 429 31.52 -12.33 27.72
CA ASP A 429 31.28 -11.14 28.53
C ASP A 429 30.34 -10.19 27.79
N SER A 430 29.21 -9.89 28.44
CA SER A 430 28.23 -8.89 28.01
C SER A 430 28.74 -7.48 28.36
N SER A 431 29.53 -6.90 27.47
CA SER A 431 29.78 -5.46 27.45
C SER A 431 29.44 -4.92 26.06
N HIS A 432 28.40 -4.09 25.97
CA HIS A 432 28.08 -3.34 24.75
C HIS A 432 29.27 -2.43 24.40
N SER A 433 30.15 -2.90 23.54
CA SER A 433 31.22 -2.09 22.96
C SER A 433 30.59 -1.10 21.99
N ALA A 434 30.85 0.21 22.16
CA ALA A 434 30.46 1.24 21.22
C ALA A 434 30.88 0.85 19.80
N ILE A 435 29.96 0.93 18.84
CA ILE A 435 30.27 0.71 17.43
C ILE A 435 31.22 1.82 17.00
N ASN A 436 32.43 1.48 16.55
CA ASN A 436 33.39 2.45 16.04
C ASN A 436 32.82 3.11 14.77
N VAL A 437 32.35 4.34 14.89
CA VAL A 437 31.94 5.16 13.75
C VAL A 437 33.22 5.55 12.98
N PRO A 438 33.32 5.26 11.67
CA PRO A 438 34.59 5.34 10.95
C PRO A 438 35.12 6.75 10.68
N TYR A 439 34.52 7.82 11.22
CA TYR A 439 34.89 9.18 10.81
C TYR A 439 34.81 10.27 11.89
N SER A 440 35.79 11.17 11.83
CA SER A 440 35.87 12.46 12.54
C SER A 440 36.13 13.54 11.50
N ILE A 441 35.48 14.71 11.60
CA ILE A 441 35.49 15.86 10.67
C ILE A 441 36.90 16.46 10.38
N LYS A 442 37.96 15.90 10.97
CA LYS A 442 39.33 16.42 10.86
C LYS A 442 39.95 16.10 9.49
N GLY A 443 40.00 17.10 8.61
CA GLY A 443 40.90 17.13 7.44
C GLY A 443 40.25 17.04 6.06
N VAL A 444 38.92 17.07 5.95
CA VAL A 444 38.23 17.06 4.65
C VAL A 444 37.99 18.49 4.15
N SER A 445 38.23 18.73 2.86
CA SER A 445 37.91 20.01 2.19
C SER A 445 36.40 20.22 2.22
N ALA A 446 35.90 21.01 3.18
CA ALA A 446 34.48 21.27 3.40
C ALA A 446 33.84 22.26 2.39
N GLY A 447 34.53 22.59 1.30
CA GLY A 447 34.09 23.53 0.26
C GLY A 447 33.98 22.89 -1.12
N GLY A 448 33.00 23.34 -1.92
CA GLY A 448 32.73 22.84 -3.27
C GLY A 448 31.88 21.56 -3.35
N VAL A 449 31.83 20.98 -4.56
CA VAL A 449 31.09 19.76 -4.88
C VAL A 449 32.05 18.70 -5.43
N ILE A 450 31.75 17.42 -5.16
CA ILE A 450 32.48 16.26 -5.69
C ILE A 450 31.67 15.68 -6.85
N MET A 451 32.32 15.40 -7.99
CA MET A 451 31.64 14.71 -9.10
C MET A 451 31.31 13.29 -8.67
N LEU A 452 30.15 12.75 -9.08
CA LEU A 452 29.74 11.40 -8.65
C LEU A 452 30.79 10.32 -8.98
N ALA A 453 31.53 10.45 -10.09
CA ALA A 453 32.59 9.52 -10.46
C ALA A 453 33.76 9.47 -9.45
N ASP A 454 33.96 10.54 -8.69
CA ASP A 454 35.04 10.68 -7.72
C ASP A 454 34.55 10.51 -6.26
N ALA A 455 33.26 10.21 -6.06
CA ALA A 455 32.68 10.06 -4.73
C ALA A 455 33.15 8.76 -4.05
N ASP A 456 33.54 8.89 -2.78
CA ASP A 456 34.00 7.79 -1.92
C ASP A 456 33.28 7.80 -0.56
N ALA A 457 33.33 6.69 0.18
CA ALA A 457 32.58 6.55 1.43
C ALA A 457 33.08 7.48 2.55
N LEU A 458 34.35 7.90 2.52
CA LEU A 458 34.96 8.75 3.55
C LEU A 458 34.54 10.22 3.40
N THR A 459 34.27 10.68 2.18
CA THR A 459 33.89 12.07 1.89
C THR A 459 32.40 12.25 1.61
N SER A 460 31.75 11.21 1.08
CA SER A 460 30.44 11.30 0.44
C SER A 460 29.39 10.37 1.06
N GLY A 461 29.78 9.50 1.99
CA GLY A 461 28.91 8.46 2.55
C GLY A 461 28.72 7.26 1.62
N ALA A 462 28.18 6.19 2.18
CA ALA A 462 28.15 4.88 1.53
C ALA A 462 27.21 4.83 0.30
N LYS A 463 26.06 5.51 0.36
CA LYS A 463 25.11 5.59 -0.77
C LYS A 463 25.72 6.26 -1.99
N ALA A 464 26.35 7.43 -1.81
CA ALA A 464 27.02 8.13 -2.91
C ALA A 464 28.20 7.33 -3.48
N ALA A 465 29.00 6.67 -2.62
CA ALA A 465 30.09 5.81 -3.04
C ALA A 465 29.60 4.58 -3.85
N ALA A 466 28.48 3.98 -3.44
CA ALA A 466 27.85 2.90 -4.17
C ALA A 466 27.37 3.37 -5.56
N CYS A 467 26.77 4.56 -5.65
CA CYS A 467 26.36 5.17 -6.91
C CYS A 467 27.55 5.50 -7.84
N SER A 468 28.69 5.94 -7.28
CA SER A 468 29.94 6.11 -8.04
C SER A 468 30.40 4.79 -8.69
N ARG A 469 30.42 3.71 -7.88
CA ARG A 469 30.78 2.37 -8.37
C ARG A 469 29.80 1.86 -9.41
N LEU A 470 28.50 2.10 -9.22
CA LEU A 470 27.47 1.78 -10.22
C LEU A 470 27.71 2.50 -11.54
N ALA A 471 28.08 3.79 -11.53
CA ALA A 471 28.34 4.55 -12.75
C ALA A 471 29.51 3.94 -13.56
N SER A 472 30.54 3.44 -12.86
CA SER A 472 31.65 2.72 -13.49
C SER A 472 31.20 1.35 -14.06
N LEU A 473 30.36 0.62 -13.33
CA LEU A 473 29.83 -0.68 -13.76
C LEU A 473 28.85 -0.57 -14.94
N ALA A 474 28.08 0.52 -15.02
CA ALA A 474 27.16 0.78 -16.12
C ALA A 474 27.87 0.78 -17.48
N VAL A 475 29.07 1.37 -17.57
CA VAL A 475 29.89 1.37 -18.80
C VAL A 475 30.26 -0.05 -19.22
N VAL A 476 30.62 -0.91 -18.26
CA VAL A 476 30.98 -2.32 -18.51
C VAL A 476 29.75 -3.14 -18.88
N SER A 477 28.60 -2.85 -18.26
CA SER A 477 27.35 -3.59 -18.43
C SER A 477 26.85 -3.63 -19.88
N ASN A 478 27.16 -2.60 -20.68
CA ASN A 478 26.79 -2.49 -22.10
C ASN A 478 27.33 -3.62 -22.99
N LYS A 479 28.37 -4.34 -22.53
CA LYS A 479 28.98 -5.45 -23.26
C LYS A 479 28.67 -6.82 -22.64
N VAL A 480 27.83 -6.86 -21.62
CA VAL A 480 27.53 -8.07 -20.85
C VAL A 480 26.14 -8.57 -21.22
N TYR A 481 26.08 -9.85 -21.54
CA TYR A 481 24.86 -10.58 -21.81
C TYR A 481 24.86 -11.82 -20.91
N ASN A 482 23.68 -12.25 -20.46
CA ASN A 482 23.54 -13.56 -19.84
C ASN A 482 23.62 -14.68 -20.89
N ASP A 483 23.57 -15.93 -20.44
CA ASP A 483 23.71 -17.11 -21.31
C ASP A 483 22.56 -17.24 -22.33
N GLN A 484 21.44 -16.57 -22.08
CA GLN A 484 20.27 -16.46 -22.97
C GLN A 484 20.37 -15.31 -23.98
N GLY A 485 21.46 -14.52 -23.96
CA GLY A 485 21.62 -13.36 -24.85
C GLY A 485 20.81 -12.14 -24.44
N VAL A 486 20.34 -12.07 -23.19
CA VAL A 486 19.67 -10.89 -22.62
C VAL A 486 20.72 -9.90 -22.09
N PRO A 487 20.67 -8.62 -22.48
CA PRO A 487 21.65 -7.64 -22.04
C PRO A 487 21.47 -7.30 -20.55
N ALA A 488 22.59 -7.22 -19.83
CA ALA A 488 22.64 -6.71 -18.46
C ALA A 488 22.86 -5.18 -18.42
N SER A 489 22.62 -4.47 -19.54
CA SER A 489 22.94 -3.06 -19.68
C SER A 489 22.00 -2.18 -18.86
N PHE A 490 22.57 -1.31 -18.04
CA PHE A 490 21.84 -0.29 -17.29
C PHE A 490 22.58 1.05 -17.31
N GLN A 491 21.88 2.11 -16.93
CA GLN A 491 22.41 3.46 -16.78
C GLN A 491 22.32 3.92 -15.32
N VAL A 492 23.05 4.98 -14.98
CA VAL A 492 23.01 5.61 -13.65
C VAL A 492 22.76 7.10 -13.87
N PRO A 493 21.84 7.73 -13.11
CA PRO A 493 21.61 9.17 -13.21
C PRO A 493 22.89 9.96 -12.96
N LYS A 494 23.10 11.02 -13.74
CA LYS A 494 24.19 11.96 -13.49
C LYS A 494 24.00 12.58 -12.11
N GLY A 495 25.10 12.78 -11.39
CA GLY A 495 25.03 13.35 -10.05
C GLY A 495 26.32 13.99 -9.60
N VAL A 496 26.21 14.67 -8.46
CA VAL A 496 27.31 15.28 -7.70
C VAL A 496 27.02 15.11 -6.21
N VAL A 497 28.03 15.29 -5.39
CA VAL A 497 27.92 15.19 -3.93
C VAL A 497 28.32 16.49 -3.28
N ILE A 498 27.51 16.93 -2.32
CA ILE A 498 27.90 17.93 -1.32
C ILE A 498 28.54 17.14 -0.16
N PRO A 499 29.86 17.27 0.06
CA PRO A 499 30.60 16.38 0.94
C PRO A 499 30.30 16.61 2.43
N PHE A 500 30.73 15.66 3.27
CA PHE A 500 30.75 15.84 4.72
C PHE A 500 31.47 17.14 5.11
N GLY A 501 31.02 17.75 6.20
CA GLY A 501 31.53 19.04 6.68
C GLY A 501 30.82 20.28 6.11
N SER A 502 30.11 20.16 4.98
CA SER A 502 29.39 21.30 4.37
C SER A 502 28.32 21.91 5.30
N MET A 503 27.58 21.06 6.03
CA MET A 503 26.62 21.52 7.05
C MET A 503 27.32 22.27 8.20
N HIS A 504 28.46 21.78 8.66
CA HIS A 504 29.24 22.42 9.73
C HIS A 504 29.78 23.78 9.28
N LEU A 505 30.27 23.88 8.03
CA LEU A 505 30.68 25.14 7.44
C LEU A 505 29.51 26.15 7.36
N ALA A 506 28.30 25.69 7.03
CA ALA A 506 27.10 26.53 7.05
C ALA A 506 26.74 27.00 8.48
N LEU A 507 26.83 26.12 9.48
CA LEU A 507 26.62 26.43 10.89
C LEU A 507 27.62 27.49 11.40
N GLU A 508 28.90 27.37 11.03
CA GLU A 508 29.96 28.32 11.38
C GLU A 508 29.71 29.70 10.77
N ARG A 509 29.37 29.75 9.47
CA ARG A 509 29.06 31.02 8.77
C ARG A 509 27.84 31.73 9.35
N SER A 510 26.82 30.97 9.75
CA SER A 510 25.61 31.48 10.39
C SER A 510 25.78 31.78 11.89
N LYS A 511 26.95 31.48 12.49
CA LYS A 511 27.24 31.64 13.93
C LYS A 511 26.28 30.85 14.84
N LEU A 512 25.80 29.70 14.36
CA LEU A 512 24.86 28.83 15.09
C LEU A 512 25.52 27.57 15.68
N ILE A 513 26.83 27.40 15.46
CA ILE A 513 27.56 26.18 15.84
C ILE A 513 27.52 25.91 17.36
N GLU A 514 27.66 26.93 18.21
CA GLU A 514 27.63 26.76 19.67
C GLU A 514 26.24 26.30 20.16
N THR A 515 25.17 26.93 19.66
CA THR A 515 23.79 26.52 19.94
C THR A 515 23.52 25.10 19.49
N PHE A 516 23.98 24.75 18.29
CA PHE A 516 23.84 23.39 17.75
C PHE A 516 24.54 22.35 18.63
N MET A 517 25.79 22.60 19.02
CA MET A 517 26.55 21.69 19.90
C MET A 517 25.89 21.55 21.28
N SER A 518 25.36 22.63 21.85
CA SER A 518 24.63 22.56 23.13
C SER A 518 23.36 21.71 23.02
N CYS A 519 22.59 21.85 21.93
CA CYS A 519 21.43 20.99 21.67
C CYS A 519 21.83 19.52 21.50
N LEU A 520 22.96 19.23 20.83
CA LEU A 520 23.48 17.88 20.69
C LEU A 520 23.92 17.27 22.04
N GLU A 521 24.47 18.05 22.96
CA GLU A 521 24.81 17.53 24.29
C GLU A 521 23.56 17.17 25.09
N HIS A 522 22.55 18.04 25.08
CA HIS A 522 21.29 17.79 25.78
C HIS A 522 20.50 16.60 25.19
N ILE A 523 20.51 16.47 23.87
CA ILE A 523 19.77 15.39 23.19
C ILE A 523 20.40 14.01 23.43
N GLU A 524 21.62 13.88 23.94
CA GLU A 524 22.14 12.56 24.33
C GLU A 524 21.46 12.03 25.59
N THR A 525 21.14 12.92 26.53
CA THR A 525 20.58 12.56 27.84
C THR A 525 19.06 12.75 27.96
N ALA A 526 18.41 13.31 26.94
CA ALA A 526 16.99 13.65 26.97
C ALA A 526 16.08 12.44 27.17
N ARG A 527 15.09 12.57 28.07
CA ARG A 527 14.15 11.48 28.40
C ARG A 527 13.10 11.30 27.30
N LEU A 528 12.61 10.07 27.16
CA LEU A 528 11.49 9.74 26.27
C LEU A 528 10.15 10.26 26.82
N GLU A 529 10.05 10.37 28.14
CA GLU A 529 8.85 10.83 28.84
C GLU A 529 8.90 12.35 29.05
N GLY A 530 7.79 13.03 28.79
CA GLY A 530 7.65 14.47 29.07
C GLY A 530 7.95 15.43 27.92
N GLY A 531 8.16 14.93 26.69
CA GLY A 531 8.27 15.76 25.48
C GLY A 531 9.63 16.46 25.27
N GLU A 532 10.62 16.17 26.11
CA GLU A 532 11.94 16.82 26.06
C GLU A 532 12.69 16.47 24.76
N LEU A 533 12.73 15.19 24.40
CA LEU A 533 13.36 14.72 23.17
C LEU A 533 12.69 15.35 21.94
N GLU A 534 11.36 15.39 21.91
CA GLU A 534 10.58 15.96 20.81
C GLU A 534 10.94 17.44 20.62
N ASN A 535 10.98 18.21 21.70
CA ASN A 535 11.34 19.62 21.65
C ASN A 535 12.78 19.83 21.15
N LEU A 536 13.74 19.04 21.61
CA LEU A 536 15.13 19.13 21.14
C LEU A 536 15.28 18.72 19.66
N CYS A 537 14.58 17.67 19.23
CA CYS A 537 14.53 17.28 17.82
C CYS A 537 13.94 18.41 16.96
N CYS A 538 12.85 19.04 17.40
CA CYS A 538 12.25 20.17 16.69
C CYS A 538 13.21 21.36 16.62
N GLN A 539 13.85 21.74 17.74
CA GLN A 539 14.82 22.84 17.77
C GLN A 539 16.01 22.60 16.83
N LEU A 540 16.58 21.39 16.82
CA LEU A 540 17.66 21.02 15.90
C LEU A 540 17.21 21.09 14.44
N GLN A 541 16.04 20.55 14.12
CA GLN A 541 15.49 20.58 12.76
C GLN A 541 15.20 22.00 12.29
N GLU A 542 14.61 22.86 13.13
CA GLU A 542 14.35 24.26 12.80
C GLU A 542 15.66 25.03 12.57
N LEU A 543 16.64 24.85 13.46
CA LEU A 543 17.97 25.46 13.35
C LEU A 543 18.64 25.08 12.03
N ILE A 544 18.66 23.77 11.70
CA ILE A 544 19.32 23.28 10.48
C ILE A 544 18.54 23.66 9.23
N SER A 545 17.21 23.63 9.26
CA SER A 545 16.36 24.02 8.12
C SER A 545 16.53 25.49 7.74
N SER A 546 16.91 26.35 8.70
CA SER A 546 17.21 27.76 8.46
C SER A 546 18.56 28.01 7.76
N LEU A 547 19.43 26.99 7.68
CA LEU A 547 20.74 27.12 7.06
C LEU A 547 20.64 27.24 5.55
N GLN A 548 21.62 27.92 4.97
CA GLN A 548 21.83 27.99 3.54
C GLN A 548 23.15 27.29 3.21
N PRO A 549 23.20 26.42 2.18
CA PRO A 549 24.47 25.88 1.71
C PRO A 549 25.35 27.03 1.20
N PRO A 550 26.69 26.90 1.30
CA PRO A 550 27.64 27.86 0.74
C PRO A 550 27.32 28.25 -0.72
N GLU A 551 27.45 29.54 -1.05
CA GLU A 551 27.14 30.07 -2.40
C GLU A 551 27.93 29.37 -3.51
N ASP A 552 29.18 28.96 -3.24
CA ASP A 552 30.02 28.23 -4.18
C ASP A 552 29.43 26.86 -4.57
N ILE A 553 28.69 26.21 -3.66
CA ILE A 553 27.96 24.97 -3.94
C ILE A 553 26.78 25.25 -4.86
N ILE A 554 25.97 26.27 -4.55
CA ILE A 554 24.80 26.66 -5.37
C ILE A 554 25.25 27.00 -6.80
N ASP A 555 26.29 27.83 -6.92
CA ASP A 555 26.86 28.22 -8.20
C ASP A 555 27.40 27.02 -8.99
N SER A 556 28.06 26.09 -8.31
CA SER A 556 28.60 24.88 -8.96
C SER A 556 27.46 24.00 -9.49
N ILE A 557 26.39 23.82 -8.72
CA ILE A 557 25.20 23.07 -9.14
C ILE A 557 24.56 23.71 -10.38
N GLY A 558 24.40 25.03 -10.38
CA GLY A 558 23.84 25.78 -11.52
C GLY A 558 24.71 25.74 -12.79
N ARG A 559 26.03 25.47 -12.67
CA ARG A 559 26.93 25.27 -13.82
C ARG A 559 26.94 23.83 -14.33
N ILE A 560 26.79 22.85 -13.44
CA ILE A 560 26.89 21.42 -13.78
C ILE A 560 25.60 20.92 -14.43
N PHE A 561 24.44 21.33 -13.91
CA PHE A 561 23.14 20.88 -14.41
C PHE A 561 22.49 21.96 -15.30
N PRO A 562 21.80 21.56 -16.39
CA PRO A 562 20.99 22.48 -17.17
C PRO A 562 19.92 23.19 -16.32
N SER A 563 19.60 24.44 -16.65
CA SER A 563 18.63 25.25 -15.89
C SER A 563 17.21 24.68 -15.87
N ASN A 564 16.85 23.88 -16.89
CA ASN A 564 15.58 23.17 -17.03
C ASN A 564 15.61 21.73 -16.50
N ALA A 565 16.74 21.27 -15.96
CA ALA A 565 16.82 19.96 -15.33
C ALA A 565 15.99 19.95 -14.03
N ARG A 566 15.59 18.75 -13.62
CA ARG A 566 15.01 18.50 -12.30
C ARG A 566 15.98 17.59 -11.55
N LEU A 567 16.15 17.84 -10.27
CA LEU A 567 17.08 17.13 -9.41
C LEU A 567 16.34 16.41 -8.29
N ILE A 568 16.94 15.34 -7.79
CA ILE A 568 16.61 14.73 -6.51
C ILE A 568 17.78 14.94 -5.56
N VAL A 569 17.48 15.41 -4.36
CA VAL A 569 18.46 15.73 -3.32
C VAL A 569 18.32 14.66 -2.24
N ARG A 570 19.31 13.76 -2.14
CA ARG A 570 19.24 12.52 -1.34
C ARG A 570 20.24 12.56 -0.19
N SER A 571 19.84 12.04 0.95
CA SER A 571 20.73 11.77 2.09
C SER A 571 21.79 10.71 1.75
N SER A 572 23.00 10.90 2.28
CA SER A 572 24.09 9.93 2.25
C SER A 572 24.93 10.07 3.53
N ALA A 573 24.38 9.64 4.67
CA ALA A 573 25.06 9.77 5.96
C ALA A 573 26.14 8.71 6.17
N ASN A 574 27.11 8.99 7.04
CA ASN A 574 28.17 8.05 7.41
C ASN A 574 27.68 6.84 8.23
N VAL A 575 26.46 6.92 8.76
CA VAL A 575 25.85 5.91 9.63
C VAL A 575 24.82 5.02 8.92
N GLU A 576 24.55 5.24 7.61
CA GLU A 576 23.43 4.56 6.92
C GLU A 576 23.59 3.03 6.81
N ASP A 577 24.82 2.53 6.70
CA ASP A 577 25.10 1.10 6.48
C ASP A 577 25.84 0.44 7.66
N LEU A 578 25.70 1.00 8.87
CA LEU A 578 26.31 0.40 10.06
C LEU A 578 25.63 -0.91 10.44
N ALA A 579 26.44 -1.93 10.75
CA ALA A 579 25.94 -3.22 11.23
C ALA A 579 25.11 -3.01 12.51
N GLY A 580 23.82 -3.38 12.46
CA GLY A 580 22.87 -3.20 13.57
C GLY A 580 22.04 -1.92 13.54
N LEU A 581 22.23 -1.03 12.55
CA LEU A 581 21.36 0.12 12.30
C LEU A 581 20.65 -0.05 10.95
N SER A 582 19.31 -0.04 10.97
CA SER A 582 18.51 -0.10 9.75
C SER A 582 18.20 1.30 9.23
N ALA A 583 19.03 1.85 8.34
CA ALA A 583 18.80 3.20 7.80
C ALA A 583 17.86 3.25 6.59
N ALA A 584 17.26 2.12 6.18
CA ALA A 584 16.33 2.07 5.06
C ALA A 584 15.15 3.01 5.32
N GLY A 585 15.04 4.08 4.53
CA GLY A 585 14.02 5.13 4.70
C GLY A 585 14.16 5.98 5.96
N LEU A 586 15.34 6.05 6.60
CA LEU A 586 15.53 6.79 7.85
C LEU A 586 15.68 8.31 7.65
N TYR A 587 16.21 8.71 6.50
CA TYR A 587 16.53 10.09 6.16
C TYR A 587 15.80 10.54 4.89
N GLU A 588 15.61 11.86 4.73
CA GLU A 588 14.82 12.39 3.62
C GLU A 588 15.55 12.30 2.27
N SER A 589 14.75 12.18 1.21
CA SER A 589 15.13 12.44 -0.18
C SER A 589 14.09 13.37 -0.79
N ILE A 590 14.51 14.52 -1.30
CA ILE A 590 13.62 15.55 -1.84
C ILE A 590 13.61 15.47 -3.36
N PRO A 591 12.50 15.01 -3.99
CA PRO A 591 12.40 14.92 -5.44
C PRO A 591 12.14 16.29 -6.07
N ASN A 592 12.18 16.36 -7.40
CA ASN A 592 11.64 17.49 -8.16
C ASN A 592 12.17 18.88 -7.74
N VAL A 593 13.49 19.00 -7.57
CA VAL A 593 14.17 20.24 -7.17
C VAL A 593 14.76 20.95 -8.38
N SER A 594 14.51 22.25 -8.51
CA SER A 594 15.11 23.06 -9.58
C SER A 594 16.56 23.45 -9.26
N PRO A 595 17.54 23.22 -10.15
CA PRO A 595 18.90 23.74 -9.99
C PRO A 595 19.00 25.24 -10.21
N SER A 596 18.05 25.84 -10.95
CA SER A 596 18.07 27.27 -11.31
C SER A 596 17.38 28.17 -10.29
N ASN A 597 16.75 27.60 -9.27
CA ASN A 597 16.17 28.33 -8.15
C ASN A 597 16.99 28.07 -6.86
N PRO A 598 17.93 28.96 -6.51
CA PRO A 598 18.79 28.82 -5.34
C PRO A 598 18.03 28.57 -4.04
N THR A 599 16.91 29.26 -3.84
CA THR A 599 16.11 29.14 -2.61
C THR A 599 15.50 27.75 -2.47
N ILE A 600 14.89 27.22 -3.54
CA ILE A 600 14.29 25.89 -3.51
C ILE A 600 15.38 24.83 -3.31
N PHE A 601 16.50 24.94 -4.03
CA PHE A 601 17.62 24.01 -3.89
C PHE A 601 18.22 24.03 -2.48
N ALA A 602 18.46 25.22 -1.94
CA ALA A 602 18.97 25.40 -0.58
C ALA A 602 18.03 24.79 0.47
N ASN A 603 16.73 25.04 0.34
CA ASN A 603 15.73 24.46 1.24
C ASN A 603 15.69 22.93 1.15
N ALA A 604 15.88 22.35 -0.04
CA ALA A 604 15.96 20.90 -0.19
C ALA A 604 17.21 20.32 0.52
N VAL A 605 18.36 20.97 0.36
CA VAL A 605 19.61 20.55 1.04
C VAL A 605 19.50 20.68 2.56
N SER A 606 18.95 21.79 3.07
CA SER A 606 18.79 22.01 4.50
C SER A 606 17.81 21.03 5.13
N ARG A 607 16.73 20.67 4.43
CA ARG A 607 15.80 19.60 4.84
C ARG A 607 16.48 18.24 4.93
N VAL A 608 17.30 17.88 3.93
CA VAL A 608 18.08 16.62 3.99
C VAL A 608 19.03 16.62 5.19
N TRP A 609 19.72 17.72 5.47
CA TRP A 609 20.55 17.84 6.68
C TRP A 609 19.72 17.74 7.96
N ALA A 610 18.58 18.43 8.03
CA ALA A 610 17.70 18.41 9.18
C ALA A 610 17.13 17.00 9.46
N SER A 611 16.91 16.21 8.41
CA SER A 611 16.41 14.83 8.53
C SER A 611 17.30 13.93 9.40
N LEU A 612 18.59 14.28 9.54
CA LEU A 612 19.52 13.62 10.45
C LEU A 612 19.01 13.65 11.89
N TYR A 613 18.27 14.69 12.31
CA TYR A 613 17.79 14.89 13.68
C TYR A 613 16.28 14.77 13.84
N THR A 614 15.63 14.04 12.93
CA THR A 614 14.27 13.58 13.19
C THR A 614 14.25 12.72 14.45
N ARG A 615 13.13 12.72 15.17
CA ARG A 615 12.95 11.89 16.37
C ARG A 615 13.32 10.43 16.10
N ARG A 616 12.88 9.90 14.97
CA ARG A 616 13.17 8.52 14.55
C ARG A 616 14.67 8.28 14.38
N ALA A 617 15.36 9.12 13.62
CA ALA A 617 16.78 8.99 13.40
C ALA A 617 17.60 9.07 14.70
N VAL A 618 17.22 9.96 15.62
CA VAL A 618 17.86 10.07 16.95
C VAL A 618 17.66 8.80 17.76
N LEU A 619 16.44 8.26 17.82
CA LEU A 619 16.13 7.03 18.54
C LEU A 619 16.84 5.81 17.95
N SER A 620 16.80 5.65 16.63
CA SER A 620 17.50 4.57 15.92
C SER A 620 18.98 4.54 16.27
N ARG A 621 19.64 5.71 16.25
CA ARG A 621 21.05 5.84 16.66
C ARG A 621 21.29 5.57 18.14
N ARG A 622 20.39 6.02 19.04
CA ARG A 622 20.48 5.69 20.48
C ARG A 622 20.42 4.18 20.70
N THR A 623 19.51 3.48 20.03
CA THR A 623 19.37 2.02 20.10
C THR A 623 20.63 1.30 19.60
N ALA A 624 21.23 1.82 18.52
CA ALA A 624 22.50 1.29 17.98
C ALA A 624 23.75 1.73 18.78
N GLY A 625 23.61 2.56 19.82
CA GLY A 625 24.73 3.07 20.61
C GLY A 625 25.62 4.07 19.86
N VAL A 626 25.09 4.74 18.84
CA VAL A 626 25.78 5.76 18.05
C VAL A 626 25.50 7.14 18.64
N SER A 627 26.54 7.88 19.00
CA SER A 627 26.40 9.26 19.47
C SER A 627 25.88 10.16 18.35
N GLN A 628 24.96 11.06 18.69
CA GLN A 628 24.36 12.02 17.77
C GLN A 628 25.41 12.97 17.16
N LYS A 629 26.51 13.23 17.87
CA LYS A 629 27.62 14.07 17.39
C LYS A 629 28.50 13.40 16.32
N ASP A 630 28.51 12.06 16.28
CA ASP A 630 29.34 11.29 15.35
C ASP A 630 28.62 11.06 14.01
N ALA A 631 27.32 11.38 13.95
CA ALA A 631 26.53 11.31 12.74
C ALA A 631 26.76 12.57 11.87
N VAL A 632 27.19 12.37 10.63
CA VAL A 632 27.38 13.44 9.64
C VAL A 632 26.68 13.10 8.33
N MET A 633 26.13 14.13 7.68
CA MET A 633 25.35 14.01 6.44
C MET A 633 26.13 14.60 5.26
N ALA A 634 26.34 13.80 4.22
CA ALA A 634 26.63 14.27 2.87
C ALA A 634 25.33 14.25 2.07
N VAL A 635 25.28 14.99 0.97
CA VAL A 635 24.07 15.10 0.15
C VAL A 635 24.39 14.71 -1.29
N LEU A 636 23.77 13.63 -1.76
CA LEU A 636 23.84 13.15 -3.12
C LEU A 636 22.78 13.88 -3.96
N VAL A 637 23.21 14.68 -4.93
CA VAL A 637 22.34 15.39 -5.86
C VAL A 637 22.39 14.70 -7.20
N GLN A 638 21.25 14.17 -7.66
CA GLN A 638 21.15 13.43 -8.92
C GLN A 638 20.10 14.04 -9.84
N GLU A 639 20.23 13.79 -11.14
CA GLU A 639 19.15 14.04 -12.10
C GLU A 639 17.89 13.26 -11.71
N MET A 640 16.76 13.96 -11.61
CA MET A 640 15.46 13.36 -11.32
C MET A 640 14.89 12.74 -12.59
N LEU A 641 14.79 11.43 -12.59
CA LEU A 641 14.16 10.68 -13.68
C LEU A 641 12.63 10.79 -13.60
N SER A 642 11.98 10.68 -14.75
CA SER A 642 10.51 10.60 -14.88
C SER A 642 10.16 9.22 -15.45
N PRO A 643 10.23 8.16 -14.63
CA PRO A 643 10.08 6.79 -15.10
C PRO A 643 8.64 6.39 -15.40
N ASP A 644 8.50 5.39 -16.29
CA ASP A 644 7.25 4.68 -16.53
C ASP A 644 6.99 3.64 -15.43
N LEU A 645 8.07 2.99 -14.96
CA LEU A 645 8.07 1.97 -13.92
C LEU A 645 9.25 2.18 -12.96
N SER A 646 9.07 1.89 -11.69
CA SER A 646 10.13 1.75 -10.70
C SER A 646 10.26 0.30 -10.25
N PHE A 647 11.43 -0.11 -9.76
CA PHE A 647 11.64 -1.46 -9.29
C PHE A 647 12.62 -1.55 -8.11
N VAL A 648 12.44 -2.59 -7.30
CA VAL A 648 13.39 -3.09 -6.31
C VAL A 648 13.70 -4.55 -6.65
N LEU A 649 14.98 -4.92 -6.66
CA LEU A 649 15.43 -6.30 -6.90
C LEU A 649 16.12 -6.85 -5.67
N HIS A 650 15.74 -8.07 -5.28
CA HIS A 650 16.54 -8.91 -4.39
C HIS A 650 17.11 -10.07 -5.20
N THR A 651 18.44 -10.21 -5.17
CA THR A 651 19.14 -11.26 -5.91
C THR A 651 19.23 -12.60 -5.16
N LEU A 652 18.68 -12.66 -3.95
CA LEU A 652 18.40 -13.88 -3.20
C LEU A 652 16.94 -13.82 -2.80
N SER A 653 16.15 -14.88 -3.00
CA SER A 653 14.74 -14.84 -2.59
C SER A 653 14.63 -14.51 -1.09
N PRO A 654 13.85 -13.49 -0.70
CA PRO A 654 13.62 -13.14 0.69
C PRO A 654 12.70 -14.12 1.43
N THR A 655 12.01 -15.03 0.72
CA THR A 655 10.98 -15.90 1.31
C THR A 655 11.43 -17.36 1.42
N ASP A 656 12.08 -17.91 0.39
CA ASP A 656 12.54 -19.30 0.36
C ASP A 656 14.08 -19.46 0.33
N HIS A 657 14.81 -18.35 0.29
CA HIS A 657 16.27 -18.31 0.19
C HIS A 657 16.86 -19.03 -1.04
N ASP A 658 16.12 -19.08 -2.14
CA ASP A 658 16.65 -19.57 -3.41
C ASP A 658 17.72 -18.61 -3.98
N TYR A 659 18.95 -19.13 -4.09
CA TYR A 659 20.10 -18.42 -4.66
C TYR A 659 20.07 -18.38 -6.19
N ASN A 660 19.18 -19.14 -6.83
CA ASN A 660 19.11 -19.26 -8.29
C ASN A 660 18.12 -18.30 -8.93
N SER A 661 17.40 -17.49 -8.15
CA SER A 661 16.41 -16.54 -8.67
C SER A 661 16.69 -15.10 -8.25
N VAL A 662 16.25 -14.17 -9.09
CA VAL A 662 16.12 -12.75 -8.75
C VAL A 662 14.65 -12.45 -8.62
N GLU A 663 14.26 -11.91 -7.47
CA GLU A 663 12.91 -11.39 -7.24
C GLU A 663 12.88 -9.89 -7.51
N ALA A 664 11.87 -9.46 -8.25
CA ALA A 664 11.63 -8.07 -8.60
C ALA A 664 10.24 -7.65 -8.11
N GLU A 665 10.19 -6.56 -7.35
CA GLU A 665 8.96 -5.82 -7.11
C GLU A 665 8.97 -4.55 -7.96
N ILE A 666 7.89 -4.33 -8.71
CA ILE A 666 7.78 -3.25 -9.70
C ILE A 666 6.51 -2.45 -9.39
N ALA A 667 6.57 -1.13 -9.53
CA ALA A 667 5.44 -0.22 -9.38
C ALA A 667 5.37 0.77 -10.55
N PRO A 668 4.19 1.35 -10.84
CA PRO A 668 4.06 2.42 -11.82
C PRO A 668 4.63 3.73 -11.28
N GLY A 669 5.30 4.49 -12.15
CA GLY A 669 5.86 5.79 -11.80
C GLY A 669 7.08 5.71 -10.87
N LEU A 670 7.14 6.59 -9.88
CA LEU A 670 8.29 6.77 -8.98
C LEU A 670 8.51 5.60 -8.01
N GLY A 671 9.74 5.47 -7.49
CA GLY A 671 10.17 4.37 -6.61
C GLY A 671 9.61 4.48 -5.18
N GLU A 672 9.20 5.68 -4.80
CA GLU A 672 8.61 5.98 -3.49
C GLU A 672 7.37 5.13 -3.20
N THR A 673 6.63 4.69 -4.22
CA THR A 673 5.49 3.76 -4.08
C THR A 673 5.91 2.41 -3.50
N LEU A 674 7.11 1.91 -3.85
CA LEU A 674 7.66 0.65 -3.33
C LEU A 674 8.36 0.84 -1.98
N ALA A 675 8.98 2.00 -1.79
CA ALA A 675 9.75 2.32 -0.60
C ALA A 675 8.88 2.65 0.62
N SER A 676 7.74 3.32 0.40
CA SER A 676 6.76 3.68 1.42
C SER A 676 5.84 2.53 1.78
N GLY A 677 5.18 2.59 2.95
CA GLY A 677 4.11 1.65 3.32
C GLY A 677 2.80 1.93 2.61
N THR A 678 2.86 2.44 1.37
CA THR A 678 1.67 2.67 0.55
C THR A 678 0.91 1.37 0.45
N ARG A 679 -0.36 1.38 0.89
CA ARG A 679 -1.19 0.19 0.89
C ARG A 679 -1.40 -0.33 -0.53
N GLY A 680 -0.96 -1.54 -0.78
CA GLY A 680 -1.10 -2.22 -2.06
C GLY A 680 -0.02 -3.26 -2.29
N THR A 681 -0.25 -4.08 -3.32
CA THR A 681 0.68 -5.09 -3.80
C THR A 681 1.37 -4.56 -5.06
N PRO A 682 2.69 -4.72 -5.22
CA PRO A 682 3.40 -4.42 -6.47
C PRO A 682 3.28 -5.57 -7.47
N TRP A 683 3.74 -5.37 -8.71
CA TRP A 683 4.00 -6.51 -9.57
C TRP A 683 5.18 -7.26 -8.99
N ARG A 684 5.00 -8.53 -8.64
CA ARG A 684 6.06 -9.38 -8.10
C ARG A 684 6.42 -10.44 -9.11
N LEU A 685 7.67 -10.46 -9.55
CA LEU A 685 8.20 -11.41 -10.50
C LEU A 685 9.39 -12.14 -9.87
N SER A 686 9.50 -13.44 -10.11
CA SER A 686 10.69 -14.24 -9.83
C SER A 686 11.25 -14.75 -11.15
N CYS A 687 12.53 -14.53 -11.39
CA CYS A 687 13.19 -14.96 -12.62
C CYS A 687 14.44 -15.77 -12.29
N GLY A 688 14.55 -16.97 -12.87
CA GLY A 688 15.74 -17.79 -12.70
C GLY A 688 16.98 -17.17 -13.38
N LYS A 689 18.07 -17.08 -12.63
CA LYS A 689 19.36 -16.48 -13.04
C LYS A 689 20.00 -17.19 -14.24
N PHE A 690 19.76 -18.50 -14.37
CA PHE A 690 20.46 -19.37 -15.30
C PHE A 690 19.59 -20.00 -16.38
N ASP A 691 18.27 -20.08 -16.18
CA ASP A 691 17.32 -20.58 -17.17
C ASP A 691 16.46 -19.46 -17.79
N GLY A 692 16.43 -18.28 -17.16
CA GLY A 692 15.59 -17.15 -17.57
C GLY A 692 14.10 -17.44 -17.43
N LEU A 693 13.70 -18.47 -16.68
CA LEU A 693 12.31 -18.83 -16.47
C LEU A 693 11.65 -17.77 -15.59
N LEU A 694 10.63 -17.10 -16.12
CA LEU A 694 9.86 -16.11 -15.40
C LEU A 694 8.65 -16.74 -14.73
N ARG A 695 8.41 -16.37 -13.48
CA ARG A 695 7.20 -16.64 -12.72
C ARG A 695 6.63 -15.33 -12.17
N THR A 696 5.37 -15.07 -12.47
CA THR A 696 4.57 -13.99 -11.92
C THR A 696 4.01 -14.45 -10.58
N LEU A 697 4.35 -13.74 -9.52
CA LEU A 697 3.92 -14.02 -8.15
C LEU A 697 2.72 -13.15 -7.76
N ALA A 698 2.65 -11.91 -8.26
CA ALA A 698 1.53 -11.00 -8.04
C ALA A 698 1.41 -9.94 -9.16
N PHE A 699 0.19 -9.43 -9.37
CA PHE A 699 -0.05 -8.22 -10.15
C PHE A 699 -0.24 -7.02 -9.22
N ALA A 700 0.19 -5.84 -9.70
CA ALA A 700 0.07 -4.62 -8.92
C ALA A 700 -1.38 -4.16 -8.75
N ASN A 701 -1.69 -3.49 -7.63
CA ASN A 701 -3.02 -2.98 -7.34
C ASN A 701 -3.07 -1.62 -6.63
N PHE A 702 -1.98 -0.86 -6.60
CA PHE A 702 -1.96 0.49 -6.01
C PHE A 702 -3.03 1.39 -6.65
N SER A 703 -3.72 2.18 -5.82
CA SER A 703 -4.76 3.09 -6.32
C SER A 703 -4.17 4.23 -7.16
N GLU A 704 -2.98 4.71 -6.80
CA GLU A 704 -2.33 5.86 -7.43
C GLU A 704 -0.87 5.55 -7.78
N GLU A 705 -0.39 6.18 -8.86
CA GLU A 705 1.01 6.25 -9.23
C GLU A 705 1.56 7.65 -8.95
N MET A 706 2.77 7.73 -8.39
CA MET A 706 3.47 8.99 -8.14
C MET A 706 4.33 9.37 -9.33
N LEU A 707 4.28 10.64 -9.76
CA LEU A 707 5.01 11.15 -10.91
C LEU A 707 5.57 12.56 -10.64
N VAL A 708 6.51 12.99 -11.47
CA VAL A 708 6.96 14.38 -11.53
C VAL A 708 6.42 15.04 -12.80
N SER A 709 5.62 16.10 -12.64
CA SER A 709 5.11 16.85 -13.79
C SER A 709 6.24 17.61 -14.49
N LYS A 710 6.54 17.28 -15.75
CA LYS A 710 7.55 18.01 -16.54
C LYS A 710 7.22 19.48 -16.76
N ALA A 711 5.93 19.84 -16.76
CA ALA A 711 5.44 21.21 -16.98
C ALA A 711 5.09 21.97 -15.69
N GLY A 712 4.97 21.27 -14.54
CA GLY A 712 4.64 21.87 -13.25
C GLY A 712 5.84 22.54 -12.56
N PRO A 713 5.64 23.16 -11.38
CA PRO A 713 6.76 23.69 -10.60
C PRO A 713 7.75 22.58 -10.20
N ALA A 714 9.02 22.96 -10.05
CA ALA A 714 10.08 22.10 -9.54
C ALA A 714 10.45 22.57 -8.13
N ASN A 715 9.54 22.30 -7.19
CA ASN A 715 9.47 22.84 -5.83
C ASN A 715 9.56 21.76 -4.72
N GLY A 716 9.89 20.52 -5.05
CA GLY A 716 9.87 19.42 -4.08
C GLY A 716 8.63 18.52 -4.14
N GLU A 717 7.60 18.89 -4.91
CA GLU A 717 6.32 18.18 -4.92
C GLU A 717 6.22 17.12 -6.04
N VAL A 718 5.43 16.08 -5.78
CA VAL A 718 5.05 15.05 -6.74
C VAL A 718 3.55 15.15 -7.04
N ILE A 719 3.13 14.60 -8.17
CA ILE A 719 1.72 14.44 -8.51
C ILE A 719 1.31 12.97 -8.32
N GLN A 720 0.08 12.76 -7.88
CA GLN A 720 -0.54 11.44 -7.79
C GLN A 720 -1.62 11.33 -8.87
N LEU A 721 -1.61 10.24 -9.63
CA LEU A 721 -2.62 9.94 -10.65
C LEU A 721 -3.19 8.54 -10.40
N THR A 722 -4.49 8.38 -10.59
CA THR A 722 -5.13 7.06 -10.49
C THR A 722 -4.53 6.09 -11.51
N ALA A 723 -4.10 4.92 -11.04
CA ALA A 723 -3.55 3.87 -11.89
C ALA A 723 -4.68 3.08 -12.58
N ASP A 724 -4.53 2.79 -13.87
CA ASP A 724 -5.45 1.90 -14.61
C ASP A 724 -4.66 0.70 -15.17
N TYR A 725 -4.73 -0.43 -14.47
CA TYR A 725 -3.92 -1.60 -14.80
C TYR A 725 -4.40 -2.34 -16.05
N SER A 726 -5.61 -2.03 -16.56
CA SER A 726 -6.09 -2.53 -17.85
C SER A 726 -5.27 -1.99 -19.03
N LYS A 727 -4.52 -0.90 -18.81
CA LYS A 727 -3.69 -0.23 -19.82
C LYS A 727 -2.19 -0.43 -19.62
N LYS A 728 -1.75 -1.01 -18.50
CA LYS A 728 -0.33 -1.14 -18.16
C LYS A 728 0.27 -2.40 -18.82
N PRO A 729 1.30 -2.27 -19.69
CA PRO A 729 1.88 -3.41 -20.43
C PRO A 729 2.31 -4.58 -19.53
N LEU A 730 2.85 -4.29 -18.36
CA LEU A 730 3.29 -5.33 -17.42
C LEU A 730 2.13 -6.23 -16.94
N THR A 731 0.93 -5.66 -16.85
CA THR A 731 -0.29 -6.43 -16.54
C THR A 731 -0.81 -7.18 -17.75
N VAL A 732 -0.86 -6.53 -18.92
CA VAL A 732 -1.63 -7.03 -20.06
C VAL A 732 -0.86 -7.76 -21.16
N ASP A 733 0.46 -7.55 -21.24
CA ASP A 733 1.32 -8.08 -22.29
C ASP A 733 2.33 -9.08 -21.68
N PRO A 734 2.14 -10.39 -21.87
CA PRO A 734 3.05 -11.41 -21.33
C PRO A 734 4.45 -11.36 -21.96
N VAL A 735 4.59 -10.88 -23.20
CA VAL A 735 5.88 -10.79 -23.87
C VAL A 735 6.68 -9.65 -23.25
N PHE A 736 6.05 -8.49 -23.08
CA PHE A 736 6.66 -7.36 -22.37
C PHE A 736 7.07 -7.77 -20.95
N ARG A 737 6.17 -8.43 -20.20
CA ARG A 737 6.45 -8.91 -18.84
C ARG A 737 7.65 -9.86 -18.79
N SER A 738 7.69 -10.84 -19.69
CA SER A 738 8.82 -11.78 -19.82
C SER A 738 10.14 -11.08 -20.11
N GLN A 739 10.16 -10.21 -21.12
CA GLN A 739 11.35 -9.48 -21.52
C GLN A 739 11.87 -8.55 -20.42
N LEU A 740 10.98 -7.82 -19.74
CA LEU A 740 11.37 -6.95 -18.64
C LEU A 740 11.92 -7.76 -17.46
N GLY A 741 11.22 -8.82 -17.03
CA GLY A 741 11.66 -9.68 -15.93
C GLY A 741 13.04 -10.29 -16.18
N GLN A 742 13.29 -10.79 -17.40
CA GLN A 742 14.59 -11.33 -17.80
C GLN A 742 15.70 -10.27 -17.82
N ARG A 743 15.40 -9.06 -18.29
CA ARG A 743 16.37 -7.94 -18.29
C ARG A 743 16.75 -7.53 -16.87
N LEU A 744 15.77 -7.40 -15.97
CA LEU A 744 16.02 -7.06 -14.57
C LEU A 744 16.82 -8.17 -13.87
N CYS A 745 16.52 -9.44 -14.16
CA CYS A 745 17.30 -10.58 -13.68
C CYS A 745 18.77 -10.52 -14.14
N ALA A 746 19.01 -10.22 -15.42
CA ALA A 746 20.36 -10.08 -15.96
C ALA A 746 21.15 -8.94 -15.30
N VAL A 747 20.50 -7.80 -15.04
CA VAL A 747 21.10 -6.68 -14.29
C VAL A 747 21.41 -7.08 -12.84
N GLY A 748 20.46 -7.70 -12.15
CA GLY A 748 20.63 -8.19 -10.77
C GLY A 748 21.79 -9.17 -10.64
N LEU A 749 21.85 -10.18 -11.49
CA LEU A 749 22.93 -11.17 -11.53
C LEU A 749 24.29 -10.52 -11.82
N PHE A 750 24.34 -9.56 -12.74
CA PHE A 750 25.57 -8.83 -13.03
C PHE A 750 26.08 -8.05 -11.80
N LEU A 751 25.18 -7.35 -11.12
CA LEU A 751 25.53 -6.61 -9.90
C LEU A 751 25.96 -7.55 -8.78
N GLU A 752 25.21 -8.62 -8.50
CA GLU A 752 25.59 -9.65 -7.52
C GLU A 752 27.01 -10.17 -7.75
N ARG A 753 27.37 -10.53 -9.00
CA ARG A 753 28.72 -11.00 -9.34
C ARG A 753 29.80 -9.93 -9.15
N LYS A 754 29.50 -8.66 -9.41
CA LYS A 754 30.46 -7.55 -9.28
C LYS A 754 30.63 -7.07 -7.84
N PHE A 755 29.61 -7.20 -7.01
CA PHE A 755 29.68 -6.89 -5.58
C PHE A 755 30.09 -8.08 -4.72
N GLY A 756 29.94 -9.31 -5.21
CA GLY A 756 30.39 -10.54 -4.55
C GLY A 756 29.45 -11.07 -3.47
N CYS A 757 28.26 -10.49 -3.34
CA CYS A 757 27.21 -10.92 -2.42
C CYS A 757 25.83 -10.56 -2.97
N PRO A 758 24.75 -11.18 -2.46
CA PRO A 758 23.39 -10.79 -2.83
C PRO A 758 23.17 -9.29 -2.62
N GLN A 759 22.56 -8.65 -3.61
CA GLN A 759 22.24 -7.23 -3.64
C GLN A 759 20.74 -6.98 -3.50
N ASP A 760 20.45 -5.87 -2.83
CA ASP A 760 19.20 -5.12 -2.88
C ASP A 760 19.44 -3.90 -3.81
N VAL A 761 18.72 -3.87 -4.94
CA VAL A 761 18.94 -2.93 -6.04
C VAL A 761 17.68 -2.13 -6.30
N GLU A 762 17.76 -0.80 -6.21
CA GLU A 762 16.67 0.11 -6.56
C GLU A 762 16.93 0.73 -7.93
N GLY A 763 15.90 0.81 -8.76
CA GLY A 763 16.00 1.36 -10.10
C GLY A 763 14.66 1.73 -10.72
N CYS A 764 14.71 2.15 -11.97
CA CYS A 764 13.53 2.50 -12.74
C CYS A 764 13.71 2.27 -14.23
N VAL A 765 12.61 2.24 -14.96
CA VAL A 765 12.56 2.11 -16.42
C VAL A 765 12.05 3.43 -17.00
N VAL A 766 12.85 4.02 -17.89
CA VAL A 766 12.49 5.22 -18.65
C VAL A 766 12.46 4.83 -20.13
N GLY A 767 11.27 4.71 -20.72
CA GLY A 767 11.10 4.16 -22.06
C GLY A 767 11.61 2.73 -22.15
N LYS A 768 12.75 2.52 -22.82
CA LYS A 768 13.37 1.19 -22.98
C LYS A 768 14.58 0.99 -22.06
N ASP A 769 15.05 2.04 -21.43
CA ASP A 769 16.30 2.05 -20.69
C ASP A 769 16.06 1.72 -19.22
N VAL A 770 16.92 0.87 -18.66
CA VAL A 770 16.94 0.54 -17.25
C VAL A 770 17.95 1.45 -16.58
N PHE A 771 17.53 2.14 -15.53
CA PHE A 771 18.37 2.95 -14.67
C PHE A 771 18.47 2.29 -13.30
N VAL A 772 19.69 2.15 -12.78
CA VAL A 772 19.92 1.75 -11.39
C VAL A 772 20.25 3.02 -10.61
N VAL A 773 19.47 3.30 -9.57
CA VAL A 773 19.58 4.52 -8.77
C VAL A 773 20.22 4.26 -7.41
N GLN A 774 20.27 3.00 -6.98
CA GLN A 774 20.95 2.59 -5.75
C GLN A 774 21.24 1.08 -5.76
N THR A 775 22.27 0.66 -5.02
CA THR A 775 22.54 -0.75 -4.70
C THR A 775 23.14 -0.84 -3.30
N ARG A 776 22.79 -1.88 -2.56
CA ARG A 776 23.38 -2.20 -1.25
C ARG A 776 23.42 -3.72 -1.04
N PRO A 777 24.27 -4.24 -0.14
CA PRO A 777 24.21 -5.64 0.26
C PRO A 777 22.80 -6.00 0.78
N GLN A 778 22.24 -7.10 0.29
CA GLN A 778 20.93 -7.57 0.71
C GLN A 778 20.99 -8.05 2.18
N PRO A 779 20.03 -7.65 3.03
CA PRO A 779 19.90 -8.21 4.37
C PRO A 779 19.65 -9.72 4.36
N ARG A 780 20.17 -10.42 5.36
CA ARG A 780 19.99 -11.86 5.56
C ARG A 780 19.00 -12.16 6.66
#